data_AF-A0A0F5IMP8-F1
#
_entry.id   AF-A0A0F5IMP8-F1
#
_cell.length_a   1.000
_cell.length_b   1.000
_cell.length_c   1.000
_cell.angle_alpha   90.00
_cell.angle_beta   90.00
_cell.angle_gamma   90.00
#
_symmetry.space_group_name_H-M   'P 1'
#
loop_
_entity.id
_entity.type
_entity.pdbx_description
1 polymer ?
#
loop_
_entity_poly.entity_id
_entity_poly.type
_entity_poly.pdbx_seq_one_letter_code
_entity_poly.pdbx_strand_id
1 'polypeptide(L)'
;MNKKFSTLLAGLALVSSVASAADIKLELGPNEELYQITNATADSVLAIDNGKFVFKVLPVAANEVASTLWCVNVDTYVQGQAPKFDFTNKKEARLLELSEDVLTGLGEAEQSQGLELSDNADINGWAFSSTYADEVEDNKPLFSYFAADSIVALERDGSGNIVATKYHAREISNLTTYTYSLKKPDRMILDKEALNTLLGMNPTSESFKLSFEQTAEPNVFANELTAIKDTVISSVDYVILANKSTGKYLRVDSAYNNTTGVKFVQLTDTTSAATYLADEAVPTNGNKYAFHFEYAPTSDSVYITVAGARLIKEDGKSWADSYESTNRDSLHVYVQDLVSSKVLTVGTDSVSTYIKLGFGTCGEAPASTKTTIPSDLYVIKSTDGKYLAAPIHGDSTVQWVTLEKNVNVWTMPAFQWVVEKQNERSETSKINITNREFGKLVKNFTGVGVQLDTNKDEYAVVVDSKGVSKAVNVESFTAATSAIKSDSLLGYKYLDNEDLLVTRYKFRYLHEFSDDYYAGVNTEENDSILYVGAKSGFSLKQSATDETYGYTSTAVADLKPLYRKVYTLKIRNAKLIFGAKADSVVLDKEGRFAVSEKVTPITFLLKANNEKAIDEKTLFYAFIKTGADTVKVGTDDNNLWMKSQLMTESRTSAFSVEVDDSPLYRRFNTTKENTVASDDPDTLKFFRVNNTADMLFEDAHSVYSKDKEINFLGVNNNIQYPDAKRAIYVDTAYVDRGTGYIKPQYMLAVGVNVVPGIDAEPCPLEHNHGYDKDGNPLDKWTCSHATPGTDGYIRGRYLINTVDSAKVNGAYAGAVRDANYIWNNQVRLAFVEAIHKADTLYILDGANADLTDPVDFTKLPVASKKYLGDNTHKNVVFSFRLLEEGSDNFLIESAETDGQMIAPMQGGWVKIQNGVPVISYAAFSDAANEAEIFNVEKTSETPTANEPGLSTKTVSVVAGNGTVTINGAANKTVVITNVLGQTIANTVLSSDNAEIAVPAGVVVVAVEGEAAVKAIVK
;
A
#
# COMPACT_ATOMS: atom_id res chain seq x y z
N MET A 1 -32.49 45.69 70.33
CA MET A 1 -31.83 46.34 69.17
C MET A 1 -30.84 45.38 68.56
N ASN A 2 -30.91 45.24 67.24
CA ASN A 2 -30.01 44.54 66.31
C ASN A 2 -29.62 43.09 66.61
N LYS A 3 -30.31 42.15 65.95
CA LYS A 3 -29.67 41.09 65.15
C LYS A 3 -30.62 40.71 64.01
N LYS A 4 -30.08 40.80 62.79
CA LYS A 4 -30.78 40.80 61.52
C LYS A 4 -31.36 39.43 61.21
N PHE A 5 -32.61 39.43 60.75
CA PHE A 5 -33.29 38.33 60.09
C PHE A 5 -32.50 37.90 58.85
N SER A 6 -32.16 36.61 58.77
CA SER A 6 -31.77 35.95 57.53
C SER A 6 -32.24 34.50 57.62
N THR A 7 -33.55 34.32 57.53
CA THR A 7 -34.21 33.01 57.42
C THR A 7 -35.48 33.24 56.62
N LEU A 8 -35.29 33.53 55.33
CA LEU A 8 -36.39 33.71 54.38
C LEU A 8 -36.00 33.04 53.06
N LEU A 9 -35.76 31.72 53.08
CA LEU A 9 -35.78 30.84 51.90
C LEU A 9 -35.67 29.36 52.34
N ALA A 10 -36.63 28.85 53.12
CA ALA A 10 -36.76 27.41 53.40
C ALA A 10 -38.13 27.07 54.03
N GLY A 11 -39.21 27.66 53.51
CA GLY A 11 -40.53 27.51 54.12
C GLY A 11 -41.63 27.45 53.08
N LEU A 12 -41.68 26.37 52.30
CA LEU A 12 -42.86 25.92 51.56
C LEU A 12 -42.56 24.60 50.85
N ALA A 13 -42.82 23.45 51.51
CA ALA A 13 -43.07 22.15 50.87
C ALA A 13 -43.49 21.10 51.92
N LEU A 14 -44.69 21.24 52.47
CA LEU A 14 -45.42 20.14 53.11
C LEU A 14 -46.90 20.41 52.87
N VAL A 15 -47.29 20.27 51.61
CA VAL A 15 -48.67 20.11 51.17
C VAL A 15 -48.61 18.98 50.15
N SER A 16 -49.37 17.91 50.40
CA SER A 16 -49.61 16.76 49.52
C SER A 16 -49.20 17.01 48.06
N SER A 17 -48.01 16.53 47.67
CA SER A 17 -47.50 16.75 46.32
C SER A 17 -48.09 15.67 45.40
N VAL A 18 -49.18 16.03 44.73
CA VAL A 18 -49.29 15.69 43.32
C VAL A 18 -48.02 16.26 42.69
N ALA A 19 -47.17 15.42 42.09
CA ALA A 19 -46.04 15.91 41.31
C ALA A 19 -46.61 16.71 40.13
N SER A 20 -46.78 18.02 40.31
CA SER A 20 -47.02 18.93 39.19
C SER A 20 -45.76 18.88 38.32
N ALA A 21 -45.92 18.58 37.04
CA ALA A 21 -44.86 18.65 36.05
C ALA A 21 -44.12 19.99 36.20
N ALA A 22 -42.90 19.95 36.70
CA ALA A 22 -41.98 21.06 36.68
C ALA A 22 -41.08 20.85 35.46
N ASP A 23 -40.98 21.86 34.61
CA ASP A 23 -40.17 21.86 33.39
C ASP A 23 -38.75 21.33 33.69
N ILE A 24 -38.37 20.19 33.09
CA ILE A 24 -37.01 19.64 33.24
C ILE A 24 -36.07 20.45 32.38
N LYS A 25 -34.95 20.88 32.98
CA LYS A 25 -33.87 21.61 32.30
C LYS A 25 -32.58 20.83 32.44
N LEU A 26 -31.87 20.68 31.34
CA LEU A 26 -30.61 19.95 31.25
C LEU A 26 -29.49 20.86 30.75
N GLU A 27 -28.27 20.46 31.02
CA GLU A 27 -27.04 21.10 30.55
C GLU A 27 -26.36 20.25 29.47
N LEU A 28 -25.50 20.90 28.69
CA LEU A 28 -24.66 20.24 27.69
C LEU A 28 -23.59 19.41 28.39
N GLY A 29 -23.42 18.17 27.98
CA GLY A 29 -22.62 17.16 28.66
C GLY A 29 -23.43 16.38 29.71
N PRO A 30 -22.76 15.81 30.72
CA PRO A 30 -23.39 14.94 31.70
C PRO A 30 -24.24 15.73 32.71
N ASN A 31 -25.44 15.24 33.02
CA ASN A 31 -26.34 15.85 34.00
C ASN A 31 -26.34 15.09 35.33
N GLU A 32 -26.40 15.80 36.46
CA GLU A 32 -26.21 15.23 37.80
C GLU A 32 -27.43 14.47 38.35
N GLU A 33 -28.66 14.85 37.98
CA GLU A 33 -29.89 14.26 38.55
C GLU A 33 -30.27 12.91 37.90
N LEU A 34 -31.03 12.09 38.64
CA LEU A 34 -31.61 10.84 38.14
C LEU A 34 -33.02 11.06 37.59
N TYR A 35 -33.30 10.48 36.42
CA TYR A 35 -34.57 10.62 35.71
C TYR A 35 -35.20 9.26 35.39
N GLN A 36 -36.49 9.27 35.06
CA GLN A 36 -37.21 8.15 34.47
C GLN A 36 -37.71 8.53 33.09
N ILE A 37 -37.71 7.59 32.14
CA ILE A 37 -38.29 7.78 30.81
C ILE A 37 -39.68 7.14 30.84
N THR A 38 -40.73 7.95 30.74
CA THR A 38 -42.12 7.47 30.78
C THR A 38 -42.68 7.26 29.37
N ASN A 39 -43.67 6.40 29.26
CA ASN A 39 -44.50 6.35 28.06
C ASN A 39 -45.45 7.57 27.98
N ALA A 40 -46.16 7.72 26.85
CA ALA A 40 -47.09 8.81 26.59
C ALA A 40 -48.19 9.02 27.66
N THR A 41 -48.66 7.96 28.32
CA THR A 41 -49.69 8.03 29.37
C THR A 41 -49.11 8.25 30.77
N ALA A 42 -47.77 8.28 30.91
CA ALA A 42 -47.05 8.38 32.17
C ALA A 42 -47.45 7.33 33.22
N ASP A 43 -47.92 6.17 32.79
CA ASP A 43 -48.33 5.04 33.65
C ASP A 43 -47.23 3.99 33.82
N SER A 44 -46.16 4.08 33.04
CA SER A 44 -45.04 3.14 33.05
C SER A 44 -43.73 3.82 32.68
N VAL A 45 -42.63 3.23 33.15
CA VAL A 45 -41.26 3.74 32.99
C VAL A 45 -40.34 2.70 32.35
N LEU A 46 -39.44 3.16 31.48
CA LEU A 46 -38.46 2.33 30.80
C LEU A 46 -37.43 1.83 31.82
N ALA A 47 -37.15 0.53 31.77
CA ALA A 47 -36.23 -0.15 32.67
C ALA A 47 -35.39 -1.17 31.90
N ILE A 48 -34.28 -1.58 32.51
CA ILE A 48 -33.61 -2.81 32.14
C ILE A 48 -33.94 -3.87 33.19
N ASP A 49 -34.54 -4.97 32.77
CA ASP A 49 -34.87 -6.07 33.68
C ASP A 49 -34.50 -7.41 33.05
N ASN A 50 -33.76 -8.23 33.79
CA ASN A 50 -33.20 -9.50 33.32
C ASN A 50 -32.53 -9.41 31.93
N GLY A 51 -31.76 -8.34 31.70
CA GLY A 51 -31.05 -8.09 30.44
C GLY A 51 -31.93 -7.61 29.28
N LYS A 52 -33.21 -7.27 29.52
CA LYS A 52 -34.13 -6.79 28.48
C LYS A 52 -34.59 -5.36 28.73
N PHE A 53 -34.84 -4.61 27.65
CA PHE A 53 -35.52 -3.32 27.74
C PHE A 53 -37.02 -3.55 27.89
N VAL A 54 -37.61 -3.01 28.96
CA VAL A 54 -39.04 -3.22 29.29
C VAL A 54 -39.67 -1.96 29.86
N PHE A 55 -41.00 -1.80 29.74
CA PHE A 55 -41.76 -0.81 30.52
C PHE A 55 -42.31 -1.46 31.80
N LYS A 56 -41.95 -0.90 32.96
CA LYS A 56 -42.55 -1.26 34.25
C LYS A 56 -43.69 -0.31 34.60
N VAL A 57 -44.84 -0.87 34.98
CA VAL A 57 -46.02 -0.10 35.41
C VAL A 57 -45.74 0.57 36.76
N LEU A 58 -46.14 1.83 36.89
CA LEU A 58 -46.02 2.60 38.13
C LEU A 58 -47.18 2.29 39.11
N PRO A 59 -46.95 2.36 40.44
CA PRO A 59 -45.68 2.60 41.10
C PRO A 59 -44.76 1.37 41.06
N VAL A 60 -43.46 1.58 40.90
CA VAL A 60 -42.45 0.51 40.92
C VAL A 60 -42.03 0.22 42.36
N ALA A 61 -41.85 -1.05 42.69
CA ALA A 61 -41.41 -1.48 44.02
C ALA A 61 -40.02 -0.90 44.37
N ALA A 62 -39.77 -0.68 45.66
CA ALA A 62 -38.61 0.11 46.07
C ALA A 62 -37.26 -0.52 45.73
N ASN A 63 -37.19 -1.85 45.81
CA ASN A 63 -36.04 -2.66 45.42
C ASN A 63 -35.86 -2.81 43.90
N GLU A 64 -36.82 -2.36 43.09
CA GLU A 64 -36.75 -2.41 41.62
C GLU A 64 -36.51 -1.03 40.99
N VAL A 65 -36.66 0.06 41.75
CA VAL A 65 -36.58 1.43 41.21
C VAL A 65 -35.26 1.71 40.51
N ALA A 66 -34.15 1.16 41.01
CA ALA A 66 -32.81 1.39 40.48
C ALA A 66 -32.70 1.02 38.98
N SER A 67 -33.45 0.00 38.54
CA SER A 67 -33.43 -0.43 37.14
C SER A 67 -34.22 0.47 36.19
N THR A 68 -34.99 1.41 36.74
CA THR A 68 -35.83 2.38 36.00
C THR A 68 -35.19 3.77 35.91
N LEU A 69 -34.09 4.01 36.64
CA LEU A 69 -33.44 5.30 36.74
C LEU A 69 -32.34 5.45 35.70
N TRP A 70 -32.30 6.60 35.04
CA TRP A 70 -31.41 6.92 33.93
C TRP A 70 -30.67 8.24 34.19
N CYS A 71 -29.38 8.23 33.88
CA CYS A 71 -28.54 9.42 33.76
C CYS A 71 -28.58 9.93 32.32
N VAL A 72 -28.57 11.25 32.14
CA VAL A 72 -28.74 11.89 30.83
C VAL A 72 -27.47 12.67 30.47
N ASN A 73 -26.92 12.38 29.29
CA ASN A 73 -25.86 13.17 28.65
C ASN A 73 -26.41 13.85 27.39
N VAL A 74 -26.15 15.15 27.24
CA VAL A 74 -26.64 15.93 26.09
C VAL A 74 -25.47 16.44 25.25
N ASP A 75 -25.40 16.05 23.98
CA ASP A 75 -24.36 16.51 23.05
C ASP A 75 -24.92 17.42 21.95
N THR A 76 -24.10 18.38 21.49
CA THR A 76 -24.40 19.16 20.27
C THR A 76 -24.34 18.26 19.04
N TYR A 77 -25.29 18.40 18.12
CA TYR A 77 -25.26 17.64 16.86
C TYR A 77 -24.79 18.49 15.66
N VAL A 78 -24.39 17.81 14.58
CA VAL A 78 -23.87 18.36 13.32
C VAL A 78 -25.00 18.42 12.28
N GLN A 79 -25.17 19.53 11.56
CA GLN A 79 -26.11 19.69 10.41
C GLN A 79 -27.61 19.99 10.71
N GLY A 80 -27.95 20.66 11.81
CA GLY A 80 -29.28 21.28 11.98
C GLY A 80 -30.42 20.35 12.44
N GLN A 81 -30.08 19.17 12.96
CA GLN A 81 -31.01 18.25 13.62
C GLN A 81 -31.15 18.54 15.13
N ALA A 82 -32.09 17.86 15.81
CA ALA A 82 -32.28 17.96 17.25
C ALA A 82 -31.01 17.56 18.03
N PRO A 83 -30.79 18.09 19.25
CA PRO A 83 -29.72 17.65 20.15
C PRO A 83 -29.71 16.14 20.39
N LYS A 84 -28.53 15.59 20.68
CA LYS A 84 -28.34 14.17 20.96
C LYS A 84 -28.50 13.91 22.47
N PHE A 85 -29.28 12.90 22.84
CA PHE A 85 -29.47 12.45 24.22
C PHE A 85 -28.99 11.00 24.38
N ASP A 86 -28.08 10.79 25.32
CA ASP A 86 -27.59 9.49 25.73
C ASP A 86 -28.11 9.17 27.14
N PHE A 87 -28.68 7.98 27.31
CA PHE A 87 -29.32 7.55 28.56
C PHE A 87 -28.57 6.36 29.16
N THR A 88 -27.98 6.52 30.34
CA THR A 88 -27.27 5.44 31.04
C THR A 88 -28.09 4.93 32.22
N ASN A 89 -28.38 3.63 32.25
CA ASN A 89 -29.14 3.02 33.34
C ASN A 89 -28.33 2.96 34.64
N LYS A 90 -28.96 3.33 35.77
CA LYS A 90 -28.31 3.40 37.08
C LYS A 90 -27.93 2.03 37.65
N LYS A 91 -28.77 1.01 37.49
CA LYS A 91 -28.52 -0.33 38.03
C LYS A 91 -27.47 -1.09 37.22
N GLU A 92 -27.65 -1.10 35.90
CA GLU A 92 -26.83 -1.93 35.00
C GLU A 92 -25.55 -1.22 34.54
N ALA A 93 -25.45 0.11 34.71
CA ALA A 93 -24.37 0.94 34.16
C ALA A 93 -24.20 0.77 32.64
N ARG A 94 -25.31 0.58 31.92
CA ARG A 94 -25.36 0.38 30.46
C ARG A 94 -26.11 1.52 29.77
N LEU A 95 -25.64 1.90 28.58
CA LEU A 95 -26.31 2.87 27.73
C LEU A 95 -27.58 2.26 27.13
N LEU A 96 -28.58 3.10 26.84
CA LEU A 96 -29.66 2.75 25.93
C LEU A 96 -29.08 2.73 24.50
N GLU A 97 -28.69 1.56 24.04
CA GLU A 97 -28.06 1.36 22.74
C GLU A 97 -28.58 0.10 22.05
N LEU A 98 -28.55 0.09 20.72
CA LEU A 98 -28.99 -1.01 19.88
C LEU A 98 -27.80 -1.59 19.10
N SER A 99 -27.84 -2.90 18.84
CA SER A 99 -26.94 -3.54 17.87
C SER A 99 -27.51 -3.42 16.45
N GLU A 100 -26.67 -3.18 15.44
CA GLU A 100 -27.10 -3.31 14.04
C GLU A 100 -27.63 -4.72 13.70
N ASP A 101 -27.23 -5.75 14.43
CA ASP A 101 -27.73 -7.11 14.25
C ASP A 101 -29.25 -7.18 14.37
N VAL A 102 -29.86 -6.38 15.27
CA VAL A 102 -31.32 -6.36 15.42
C VAL A 102 -32.04 -5.68 14.25
N LEU A 103 -31.31 -4.95 13.40
CA LEU A 103 -31.83 -4.30 12.20
C LEU A 103 -31.62 -5.12 10.93
N THR A 104 -30.82 -6.18 11.00
CA THR A 104 -30.42 -6.97 9.84
C THR A 104 -31.63 -7.71 9.26
N GLY A 105 -31.91 -7.47 7.98
CA GLY A 105 -33.02 -8.11 7.27
C GLY A 105 -34.39 -7.44 7.48
N LEU A 106 -34.48 -6.37 8.29
CA LEU A 106 -35.72 -5.61 8.45
C LEU A 106 -35.98 -4.68 7.25
N GLY A 107 -37.21 -4.74 6.75
CA GLY A 107 -37.77 -3.78 5.79
C GLY A 107 -38.15 -2.44 6.43
N GLU A 108 -38.65 -1.51 5.60
CA GLU A 108 -39.21 -0.24 6.09
C GLU A 108 -40.49 -0.49 6.89
N ALA A 109 -40.61 0.17 8.05
CA ALA A 109 -41.68 0.03 9.02
C ALA A 109 -41.84 -1.39 9.62
N GLU A 110 -40.84 -2.27 9.45
CA GLU A 110 -40.81 -3.57 10.13
C GLU A 110 -40.17 -3.47 11.51
N GLN A 111 -40.75 -4.18 12.47
CA GLN A 111 -40.30 -4.24 13.86
C GLN A 111 -39.30 -5.37 14.06
N SER A 112 -38.26 -5.11 14.87
CA SER A 112 -37.34 -6.14 15.35
C SER A 112 -38.03 -7.13 16.32
N GLN A 113 -37.30 -8.18 16.71
CA GLN A 113 -37.64 -8.89 17.95
C GLN A 113 -37.45 -7.96 19.18
N GLY A 114 -38.00 -8.38 20.32
CA GLY A 114 -37.84 -7.64 21.58
C GLY A 114 -36.38 -7.37 21.91
N LEU A 115 -36.08 -6.14 22.32
CA LEU A 115 -34.72 -5.67 22.52
C LEU A 115 -34.11 -6.18 23.83
N GLU A 116 -32.85 -6.62 23.73
CA GLU A 116 -32.05 -7.13 24.83
C GLU A 116 -30.71 -6.38 24.88
N LEU A 117 -30.07 -6.38 26.04
CA LEU A 117 -28.71 -5.89 26.19
C LEU A 117 -27.76 -6.68 25.29
N SER A 118 -26.95 -5.96 24.53
CA SER A 118 -25.95 -6.55 23.64
C SER A 118 -24.60 -5.92 23.89
N ASP A 119 -23.54 -6.74 23.88
CA ASP A 119 -22.17 -6.25 23.91
C ASP A 119 -21.73 -5.71 22.53
N ASN A 120 -22.49 -6.04 21.47
CA ASN A 120 -22.30 -5.57 20.10
C ASN A 120 -23.07 -4.27 19.80
N ALA A 121 -23.73 -3.66 20.77
CA ALA A 121 -24.50 -2.45 20.54
C ALA A 121 -23.58 -1.25 20.25
N ASP A 122 -23.95 -0.47 19.22
CA ASP A 122 -23.21 0.69 18.73
C ASP A 122 -24.11 1.81 18.16
N ILE A 123 -25.43 1.58 18.06
CA ILE A 123 -26.42 2.60 17.73
C ILE A 123 -26.91 3.23 19.04
N ASN A 124 -26.51 4.47 19.27
CA ASN A 124 -26.93 5.30 20.40
C ASN A 124 -27.20 6.73 19.91
N GLY A 125 -27.22 7.70 20.81
CA GLY A 125 -27.42 9.09 20.44
C GLY A 125 -28.82 9.39 19.95
N TRP A 126 -29.75 9.39 20.89
CA TRP A 126 -31.16 9.51 20.60
C TRP A 126 -31.55 10.97 20.36
N ALA A 127 -32.18 11.23 19.22
CA ALA A 127 -33.01 12.40 19.05
C ALA A 127 -34.28 12.20 19.89
N PHE A 128 -34.49 13.13 20.83
CA PHE A 128 -35.61 13.08 21.76
C PHE A 128 -36.33 14.42 21.84
N SER A 129 -35.68 15.46 22.39
CA SER A 129 -36.23 16.81 22.48
C SER A 129 -35.45 17.78 21.61
N SER A 130 -36.12 18.77 21.00
CA SER A 130 -35.42 19.81 20.21
C SER A 130 -34.75 20.87 21.10
N THR A 131 -35.18 20.98 22.35
CA THR A 131 -34.65 21.90 23.38
C THR A 131 -34.20 21.11 24.62
N TYR A 132 -33.33 21.69 25.44
CA TYR A 132 -32.87 21.05 26.69
C TYR A 132 -32.57 22.07 27.79
N ALA A 133 -31.98 23.22 27.46
CA ALA A 133 -31.60 24.24 28.43
C ALA A 133 -32.79 25.01 29.01
N ASP A 134 -33.79 25.32 28.18
CA ASP A 134 -34.99 26.04 28.62
C ASP A 134 -36.04 25.09 29.20
N GLU A 135 -36.28 23.97 28.51
CA GLU A 135 -37.20 22.89 28.86
C GLU A 135 -36.92 21.68 27.95
N VAL A 136 -37.07 20.48 28.48
CA VAL A 136 -37.12 19.23 27.72
C VAL A 136 -38.57 18.96 27.33
N GLU A 137 -38.83 18.81 26.04
CA GLU A 137 -40.20 18.64 25.54
C GLU A 137 -40.79 17.26 25.92
N ASP A 138 -42.08 17.27 26.25
CA ASP A 138 -42.86 16.06 26.52
C ASP A 138 -43.43 15.40 25.27
N ASN A 139 -43.74 14.11 25.37
CA ASN A 139 -44.40 13.31 24.34
C ASN A 139 -43.69 13.36 22.97
N LYS A 140 -42.38 13.08 22.97
CA LYS A 140 -41.57 13.00 21.75
C LYS A 140 -41.17 11.57 21.40
N PRO A 141 -41.02 11.23 20.10
CA PRO A 141 -40.44 9.96 19.70
C PRO A 141 -38.96 9.89 20.12
N LEU A 142 -38.47 8.66 20.30
CA LEU A 142 -37.06 8.38 20.56
C LEU A 142 -36.49 7.66 19.33
N PHE A 143 -35.58 8.30 18.59
CA PHE A 143 -35.00 7.70 17.38
C PHE A 143 -33.52 8.05 17.21
N SER A 144 -32.78 7.25 16.44
CA SER A 144 -31.38 7.51 16.10
C SER A 144 -31.12 7.28 14.60
N TYR A 145 -30.20 8.05 14.03
CA TYR A 145 -29.75 7.89 12.65
C TYR A 145 -28.64 6.83 12.59
N PHE A 146 -28.90 5.75 11.85
CA PHE A 146 -27.86 4.76 11.52
C PHE A 146 -27.39 4.88 10.06
N ALA A 147 -28.10 5.63 9.20
CA ALA A 147 -27.65 6.04 7.87
C ALA A 147 -28.13 7.48 7.54
N ALA A 148 -27.78 8.01 6.36
CA ALA A 148 -28.08 9.42 6.01
C ALA A 148 -29.58 9.69 5.90
N ASP A 149 -30.26 8.73 5.32
CA ASP A 149 -31.66 8.78 4.96
C ASP A 149 -32.48 7.77 5.76
N SER A 150 -31.89 7.12 6.75
CA SER A 150 -32.52 6.03 7.51
C SER A 150 -32.32 6.23 9.02
N ILE A 151 -33.41 6.06 9.75
CA ILE A 151 -33.47 6.13 11.20
C ILE A 151 -34.04 4.84 11.78
N VAL A 152 -33.72 4.59 13.04
CA VAL A 152 -34.36 3.58 13.87
C VAL A 152 -35.12 4.27 14.99
N ALA A 153 -36.39 3.94 15.15
CA ALA A 153 -37.23 4.43 16.24
C ALA A 153 -37.40 3.34 17.31
N LEU A 154 -37.40 3.74 18.57
CA LEU A 154 -37.77 2.87 19.69
C LEU A 154 -39.30 2.83 19.77
N GLU A 155 -39.89 1.65 19.67
CA GLU A 155 -41.34 1.45 19.67
C GLU A 155 -41.75 0.27 20.55
N ARG A 156 -43.05 -0.10 20.51
CA ARG A 156 -43.59 -1.27 21.20
C ARG A 156 -44.33 -2.19 20.23
N ASP A 157 -44.11 -3.50 20.38
CA ASP A 157 -44.89 -4.51 19.64
C ASP A 157 -46.29 -4.70 20.23
N GLY A 158 -47.11 -5.53 19.57
CA GLY A 158 -48.47 -5.85 20.05
C GLY A 158 -48.54 -6.61 21.39
N SER A 159 -47.40 -7.09 21.90
CA SER A 159 -47.26 -7.74 23.20
C SER A 159 -46.66 -6.81 24.27
N GLY A 160 -46.34 -5.57 23.91
CA GLY A 160 -45.76 -4.56 24.80
C GLY A 160 -44.25 -4.63 24.97
N ASN A 161 -43.53 -5.48 24.20
CA ASN A 161 -42.07 -5.52 24.22
C ASN A 161 -41.50 -4.28 23.53
N ILE A 162 -40.36 -3.78 24.00
CA ILE A 162 -39.63 -2.71 23.32
C ILE A 162 -38.97 -3.30 22.07
N VAL A 163 -39.19 -2.65 20.93
CA VAL A 163 -38.66 -3.06 19.63
C VAL A 163 -38.00 -1.88 18.92
N ALA A 164 -37.14 -2.19 17.96
CA ALA A 164 -36.57 -1.23 17.02
C ALA A 164 -37.33 -1.30 15.70
N THR A 165 -37.79 -0.15 15.20
CA THR A 165 -38.49 -0.05 13.90
C THR A 165 -37.70 0.83 12.95
N LYS A 166 -37.43 0.34 11.74
CA LYS A 166 -36.65 1.06 10.73
C LYS A 166 -37.54 1.97 9.88
N TYR A 167 -37.14 3.23 9.71
CA TYR A 167 -37.84 4.20 8.86
C TYR A 167 -36.88 4.98 7.98
N HIS A 168 -37.39 5.54 6.88
CA HIS A 168 -36.69 6.60 6.17
C HIS A 168 -36.73 7.90 7.01
N ALA A 169 -35.65 8.68 7.01
CA ALA A 169 -35.52 9.93 7.77
C ALA A 169 -36.58 10.99 7.44
N ARG A 170 -37.28 10.88 6.31
CA ARG A 170 -38.38 11.79 5.94
C ARG A 170 -39.67 11.50 6.72
N GLU A 171 -39.77 10.30 7.30
CA GLU A 171 -40.93 9.81 8.05
C GLU A 171 -40.89 10.26 9.52
N ILE A 172 -39.86 11.00 9.96
CA ILE A 172 -39.72 11.47 11.35
C ILE A 172 -40.97 12.21 11.83
N SER A 173 -41.59 13.03 10.98
CA SER A 173 -42.82 13.77 11.33
C SER A 173 -44.03 12.85 11.57
N ASN A 174 -43.97 11.60 11.15
CA ASN A 174 -45.04 10.61 11.30
C ASN A 174 -44.87 9.75 12.57
N LEU A 175 -43.77 9.91 13.32
CA LEU A 175 -43.51 9.16 14.56
C LEU A 175 -44.28 9.75 15.75
N THR A 176 -45.60 9.63 15.75
CA THR A 176 -46.49 10.22 16.78
C THR A 176 -47.17 9.19 17.67
N THR A 177 -47.07 7.90 17.35
CA THR A 177 -47.79 6.83 18.06
C THR A 177 -47.09 6.44 19.36
N TYR A 178 -45.78 6.25 19.30
CA TYR A 178 -44.96 5.86 20.45
C TYR A 178 -44.10 7.05 20.86
N THR A 179 -44.58 7.77 21.87
CA THR A 179 -43.91 8.93 22.42
C THR A 179 -43.53 8.72 23.87
N TYR A 180 -42.50 9.45 24.28
CA TYR A 180 -41.85 9.35 25.57
C TYR A 180 -41.69 10.73 26.20
N SER A 181 -41.54 10.74 27.52
CA SER A 181 -41.31 11.93 28.33
C SER A 181 -40.22 11.64 29.35
N LEU A 182 -39.44 12.66 29.71
CA LEU A 182 -38.51 12.57 30.83
C LEU A 182 -39.24 13.02 32.10
N LYS A 183 -39.09 12.31 33.21
CA LYS A 183 -39.76 12.64 34.48
C LYS A 183 -38.78 12.53 35.65
N LYS A 184 -38.90 13.43 36.63
CA LYS A 184 -38.26 13.26 37.95
C LYS A 184 -38.98 12.12 38.71
N PRO A 185 -38.25 11.13 39.26
CA PRO A 185 -38.86 10.02 39.99
C PRO A 185 -39.63 10.52 41.22
N ASP A 186 -40.81 9.93 41.46
CA ASP A 186 -41.63 10.27 42.63
C ASP A 186 -40.95 9.82 43.93
N ARG A 187 -41.33 10.44 45.05
CA ARG A 187 -40.89 9.99 46.37
C ARG A 187 -41.46 8.60 46.67
N MET A 188 -40.69 7.81 47.39
CA MET A 188 -41.05 6.43 47.69
C MET A 188 -40.80 6.07 49.15
N ILE A 189 -41.60 5.16 49.67
CA ILE A 189 -41.43 4.63 51.02
C ILE A 189 -40.39 3.51 50.96
N LEU A 190 -39.43 3.53 51.88
CA LEU A 190 -38.43 2.49 51.99
C LEU A 190 -38.81 1.49 53.09
N ASP A 191 -38.95 0.23 52.69
CA ASP A 191 -39.05 -0.90 53.60
C ASP A 191 -37.66 -1.39 54.04
N LYS A 192 -37.65 -2.43 54.87
CA LYS A 192 -36.44 -3.09 55.34
C LYS A 192 -35.53 -3.56 54.21
N GLU A 193 -36.10 -4.17 53.18
CA GLU A 193 -35.32 -4.76 52.08
C GLU A 193 -34.65 -3.66 51.26
N ALA A 194 -35.41 -2.64 50.89
CA ALA A 194 -34.95 -1.47 50.14
C ALA A 194 -33.85 -0.70 50.89
N LEU A 195 -33.97 -0.54 52.22
CA LEU A 195 -32.92 0.06 53.03
C LEU A 195 -31.66 -0.80 53.03
N ASN A 196 -31.75 -2.05 53.47
CA ASN A 196 -30.58 -2.91 53.66
C ASN A 196 -29.82 -3.22 52.37
N THR A 197 -30.53 -3.33 51.23
CA THR A 197 -29.95 -3.64 49.92
C THR A 197 -29.57 -2.41 49.11
N LEU A 198 -29.81 -1.19 49.63
CA LEU A 198 -29.65 0.06 48.90
C LEU A 198 -30.44 0.05 47.58
N LEU A 199 -31.76 -0.08 47.68
CA LEU A 199 -32.71 -0.15 46.55
C LEU A 199 -32.40 -1.28 45.56
N GLY A 200 -31.98 -2.43 46.07
CA GLY A 200 -31.64 -3.60 45.25
C GLY A 200 -30.28 -3.54 44.54
N MET A 201 -29.47 -2.49 44.73
CA MET A 201 -28.12 -2.40 44.17
C MET A 201 -27.17 -3.44 44.77
N ASN A 202 -27.35 -3.74 46.06
CA ASN A 202 -26.53 -4.70 46.81
C ASN A 202 -27.43 -5.79 47.41
N PRO A 203 -27.90 -6.76 46.60
CA PRO A 203 -28.94 -7.72 47.00
C PRO A 203 -28.50 -8.63 48.17
N THR A 204 -27.21 -8.73 48.45
CA THR A 204 -26.66 -9.53 49.57
C THR A 204 -26.42 -8.70 50.84
N SER A 205 -26.67 -7.39 50.83
CA SER A 205 -26.42 -6.52 51.98
C SER A 205 -27.56 -6.60 53.01
N GLU A 206 -27.20 -6.65 54.29
CA GLU A 206 -28.13 -6.72 55.43
C GLU A 206 -28.10 -5.44 56.30
N SER A 207 -27.50 -4.37 55.80
CA SER A 207 -27.32 -3.13 56.54
C SER A 207 -27.12 -1.94 55.60
N PHE A 208 -27.39 -0.75 56.11
CA PHE A 208 -27.25 0.51 55.39
C PHE A 208 -26.59 1.57 56.28
N LYS A 209 -26.11 2.63 55.65
CA LYS A 209 -25.51 3.77 56.34
C LYS A 209 -25.97 5.06 55.69
N LEU A 210 -26.50 5.96 56.52
CA LEU A 210 -26.91 7.28 56.07
C LEU A 210 -25.74 8.25 56.19
N SER A 211 -25.76 9.28 55.34
CA SER A 211 -24.86 10.44 55.50
C SER A 211 -25.68 11.70 55.75
N PHE A 212 -25.09 12.63 56.49
CA PHE A 212 -25.74 13.86 56.92
C PHE A 212 -24.86 15.02 56.46
N GLU A 213 -25.46 16.02 55.80
CA GLU A 213 -24.72 17.22 55.42
C GLU A 213 -24.33 18.07 56.64
N GLN A 214 -25.13 18.00 57.71
CA GLN A 214 -24.84 18.68 58.97
C GLN A 214 -24.34 17.68 60.03
N THR A 215 -23.17 17.94 60.60
CA THR A 215 -22.63 17.15 61.72
C THR A 215 -23.43 17.41 63.00
N ALA A 216 -23.91 16.34 63.64
CA ALA A 216 -24.60 16.36 64.93
C ALA A 216 -23.99 15.31 65.85
N GLU A 217 -23.85 15.62 67.14
CA GLU A 217 -23.21 14.74 68.12
C GLU A 217 -24.03 14.68 69.43
N PRO A 218 -24.54 13.50 69.86
CA PRO A 218 -24.46 12.20 69.16
C PRO A 218 -25.43 12.13 67.96
N ASN A 219 -25.08 11.34 66.93
CA ASN A 219 -25.96 10.99 65.83
C ASN A 219 -26.05 9.46 65.66
N VAL A 220 -27.10 8.87 66.23
CA VAL A 220 -27.32 7.41 66.17
C VAL A 220 -27.59 6.88 64.76
N PHE A 221 -28.07 7.73 63.84
CA PHE A 221 -28.34 7.36 62.45
C PHE A 221 -27.10 7.42 61.55
N ALA A 222 -26.01 8.05 62.00
CA ALA A 222 -24.73 8.03 61.29
C ALA A 222 -23.95 6.72 61.46
N ASN A 223 -24.38 5.86 62.40
CA ASN A 223 -23.87 4.50 62.53
C ASN A 223 -24.31 3.64 61.33
N GLU A 224 -23.62 2.53 61.11
CA GLU A 224 -24.13 1.49 60.22
C GLU A 224 -25.31 0.77 60.91
N LEU A 225 -26.47 0.75 60.25
CA LEU A 225 -27.73 0.26 60.80
C LEU A 225 -28.23 -0.95 60.02
N THR A 226 -28.94 -1.82 60.72
CA THR A 226 -29.73 -2.89 60.09
C THR A 226 -31.21 -2.56 60.31
N ALA A 227 -31.98 -2.52 59.22
CA ALA A 227 -33.44 -2.62 59.33
C ALA A 227 -33.80 -4.08 59.65
N ILE A 228 -34.36 -4.31 60.83
CA ILE A 228 -34.56 -5.67 61.36
C ILE A 228 -35.94 -6.19 60.97
N LYS A 229 -36.95 -5.31 60.93
CA LYS A 229 -38.36 -5.67 60.77
C LYS A 229 -39.18 -4.53 60.17
N ASP A 230 -40.07 -4.86 59.24
CA ASP A 230 -41.17 -3.99 58.79
C ASP A 230 -42.35 -4.09 59.76
N THR A 231 -43.00 -2.96 60.02
CA THR A 231 -44.19 -2.89 60.86
C THR A 231 -45.15 -1.84 60.33
N VAL A 232 -46.44 -2.10 60.47
CA VAL A 232 -47.50 -1.17 60.07
C VAL A 232 -48.18 -0.66 61.32
N ILE A 233 -48.20 0.65 61.48
CA ILE A 233 -48.95 1.33 62.53
C ILE A 233 -49.92 2.26 61.80
N SER A 234 -51.17 2.40 62.25
CA SER A 234 -52.20 3.27 61.65
C SER A 234 -52.12 3.43 60.10
N SER A 235 -52.06 2.31 59.37
CA SER A 235 -52.03 2.23 57.90
C SER A 235 -50.84 2.85 57.18
N VAL A 236 -49.68 2.97 57.83
CA VAL A 236 -48.46 3.48 57.21
C VAL A 236 -47.27 2.67 57.71
N ASP A 237 -46.35 2.40 56.78
CA ASP A 237 -45.23 1.49 56.97
C ASP A 237 -44.09 2.13 57.75
N TYR A 238 -43.46 1.33 58.59
CA TYR A 238 -42.34 1.70 59.45
C TYR A 238 -41.31 0.58 59.47
N VAL A 239 -40.07 0.93 59.79
CA VAL A 239 -39.00 -0.03 60.06
C VAL A 239 -38.49 0.09 61.49
N ILE A 240 -38.09 -1.05 62.04
CA ILE A 240 -37.37 -1.14 63.32
C ILE A 240 -35.88 -1.28 63.01
N LEU A 241 -35.06 -0.43 63.65
CA LEU A 241 -33.64 -0.32 63.37
C LEU A 241 -32.80 -0.82 64.55
N ALA A 242 -31.66 -1.45 64.24
CA ALA A 242 -30.61 -1.75 65.20
C ALA A 242 -29.25 -1.27 64.69
N ASN A 243 -28.39 -0.84 65.61
CA ASN A 243 -26.99 -0.56 65.30
C ASN A 243 -26.27 -1.89 64.99
N LYS A 244 -25.67 -1.99 63.81
CA LYS A 244 -25.02 -3.22 63.33
C LYS A 244 -23.89 -3.68 64.24
N SER A 245 -23.10 -2.74 64.77
CA SER A 245 -21.93 -3.05 65.59
C SER A 245 -22.28 -3.53 67.00
N THR A 246 -23.36 -3.00 67.59
CA THR A 246 -23.73 -3.29 69.00
C THR A 246 -24.93 -4.24 69.13
N GLY A 247 -25.71 -4.42 68.07
CA GLY A 247 -26.97 -5.19 68.07
C GLY A 247 -28.08 -4.52 68.91
N LYS A 248 -27.94 -3.24 69.26
CA LYS A 248 -28.87 -2.50 70.09
C LYS A 248 -29.87 -1.70 69.26
N TYR A 249 -31.11 -1.61 69.73
CA TYR A 249 -32.25 -1.06 69.01
C TYR A 249 -32.33 0.45 69.17
N LEU A 250 -32.61 1.14 68.05
CA LEU A 250 -32.81 2.58 68.00
C LEU A 250 -34.22 2.93 68.50
N ARG A 251 -34.34 4.02 69.27
CA ARG A 251 -35.62 4.56 69.72
C ARG A 251 -35.58 6.04 70.01
N VAL A 252 -36.78 6.64 70.07
CA VAL A 252 -36.99 7.92 70.76
C VAL A 252 -36.90 7.68 72.27
N ASP A 253 -35.93 8.30 72.93
CA ASP A 253 -35.65 8.05 74.35
C ASP A 253 -36.53 8.88 75.29
N SER A 254 -36.63 8.42 76.53
CA SER A 254 -37.23 9.17 77.64
C SER A 254 -36.20 10.05 78.34
N ALA A 255 -35.39 10.76 77.54
CA ALA A 255 -34.32 11.64 77.99
C ALA A 255 -34.19 12.85 77.05
N TYR A 256 -33.55 13.92 77.54
CA TYR A 256 -33.27 15.12 76.77
C TYR A 256 -31.79 15.23 76.45
N ASN A 257 -31.46 15.74 75.26
CA ASN A 257 -30.10 16.06 74.84
C ASN A 257 -29.47 17.17 75.72
N ASN A 258 -30.28 18.07 76.27
CA ASN A 258 -29.82 19.17 77.12
C ASN A 258 -30.67 19.33 78.40
N THR A 259 -30.00 19.68 79.50
CA THR A 259 -30.61 19.84 80.82
C THR A 259 -30.93 21.30 81.18
N THR A 260 -30.45 22.28 80.39
CA THR A 260 -30.69 23.72 80.54
C THR A 260 -31.11 24.34 79.20
N GLY A 261 -32.04 25.31 79.22
CA GLY A 261 -32.61 25.93 78.00
C GLY A 261 -33.79 25.15 77.39
N VAL A 262 -34.04 25.35 76.09
CA VAL A 262 -35.10 24.63 75.32
C VAL A 262 -34.73 23.15 75.22
N LYS A 263 -35.59 22.24 75.69
CA LYS A 263 -35.28 20.81 75.80
C LYS A 263 -35.62 20.06 74.51
N PHE A 264 -34.68 19.25 74.02
CA PHE A 264 -34.84 18.43 72.82
C PHE A 264 -34.70 16.94 73.16
N VAL A 265 -35.63 16.10 72.70
CA VAL A 265 -35.63 14.67 73.01
C VAL A 265 -34.47 13.95 72.36
N GLN A 266 -33.89 12.99 73.08
CA GLN A 266 -32.76 12.21 72.59
C GLN A 266 -33.24 11.05 71.70
N LEU A 267 -32.48 10.78 70.64
CA LEU A 267 -32.51 9.52 69.91
C LEU A 267 -31.36 8.64 70.42
N THR A 268 -31.63 7.39 70.75
CA THR A 268 -30.66 6.48 71.40
C THR A 268 -30.67 5.11 70.75
N ASP A 269 -29.54 4.42 70.77
CA ASP A 269 -29.35 3.05 70.31
C ASP A 269 -28.81 2.15 71.43
N THR A 270 -29.22 2.37 72.68
CA THR A 270 -28.72 1.59 73.83
C THR A 270 -29.60 0.41 74.23
N THR A 271 -30.77 0.24 73.60
CA THR A 271 -31.77 -0.75 73.98
C THR A 271 -31.36 -2.17 73.59
N SER A 272 -31.35 -3.11 74.54
CA SER A 272 -31.08 -4.53 74.22
C SER A 272 -32.23 -5.21 73.50
N ALA A 273 -31.97 -6.25 72.72
CA ALA A 273 -33.01 -7.05 72.05
C ALA A 273 -34.08 -7.58 73.04
N ALA A 274 -33.66 -8.05 74.22
CA ALA A 274 -34.59 -8.52 75.25
C ALA A 274 -35.50 -7.40 75.79
N THR A 275 -34.95 -6.19 75.95
CA THR A 275 -35.73 -5.01 76.36
C THR A 275 -36.69 -4.55 75.27
N TYR A 276 -36.26 -4.57 74.00
CA TYR A 276 -37.13 -4.28 72.87
C TYR A 276 -38.32 -5.24 72.79
N LEU A 277 -38.08 -6.57 72.89
CA LEU A 277 -39.14 -7.57 72.84
C LEU A 277 -40.14 -7.42 74.00
N ALA A 278 -39.66 -7.03 75.19
CA ALA A 278 -40.52 -6.74 76.33
C ALA A 278 -41.37 -5.48 76.11
N ASP A 279 -40.79 -4.41 75.54
CA ASP A 279 -41.51 -3.19 75.21
C ASP A 279 -42.53 -3.40 74.08
N GLU A 280 -42.20 -4.22 73.06
CA GLU A 280 -43.07 -4.54 71.92
C GLU A 280 -44.33 -5.30 72.34
N ALA A 281 -44.24 -6.11 73.41
CA ALA A 281 -45.38 -6.83 73.96
C ALA A 281 -46.42 -5.93 74.67
N VAL A 282 -46.10 -4.64 74.90
CA VAL A 282 -46.99 -3.68 75.56
C VAL A 282 -47.74 -2.84 74.51
N PRO A 283 -49.09 -2.85 74.49
CA PRO A 283 -49.86 -2.03 73.54
C PRO A 283 -49.61 -0.54 73.77
N THR A 284 -49.07 0.16 72.77
CA THR A 284 -48.87 1.60 72.77
C THR A 284 -49.38 2.20 71.46
N ASN A 285 -49.99 3.39 71.52
CA ASN A 285 -50.55 4.07 70.34
C ASN A 285 -49.47 4.74 69.46
N GLY A 286 -48.24 4.89 69.98
CA GLY A 286 -47.08 5.41 69.26
C GLY A 286 -45.85 4.56 69.58
N ASN A 287 -45.41 3.72 68.63
CA ASN A 287 -44.25 2.86 68.86
C ASN A 287 -42.95 3.68 68.77
N LYS A 288 -42.29 3.91 69.91
CA LYS A 288 -41.03 4.67 70.01
C LYS A 288 -39.82 4.08 69.25
N TYR A 289 -39.93 2.85 68.73
CA TYR A 289 -38.89 2.16 67.95
C TYR A 289 -39.13 2.23 66.43
N ALA A 290 -40.27 2.79 65.97
CA ALA A 290 -40.72 2.72 64.59
C ALA A 290 -40.39 4.01 63.82
N PHE A 291 -39.59 3.86 62.75
CA PHE A 291 -39.08 4.93 61.89
C PHE A 291 -39.55 4.77 60.45
N HIS A 292 -40.11 5.81 59.85
CA HIS A 292 -40.66 5.81 58.51
C HIS A 292 -39.71 6.59 57.60
N PHE A 293 -39.34 5.98 56.48
CA PHE A 293 -38.37 6.51 55.54
C PHE A 293 -39.05 6.82 54.22
N GLU A 294 -39.08 8.09 53.85
CA GLU A 294 -39.40 8.51 52.49
C GLU A 294 -38.13 8.92 51.77
N TYR A 295 -37.93 8.45 50.55
CA TYR A 295 -36.75 8.70 49.75
C TYR A 295 -37.12 9.42 48.45
N ALA A 296 -36.33 10.44 48.09
CA ALA A 296 -36.43 11.21 46.86
C ALA A 296 -35.22 10.91 45.97
N PRO A 297 -35.34 10.03 44.96
CA PRO A 297 -34.18 9.57 44.18
C PRO A 297 -33.45 10.66 43.42
N THR A 298 -34.15 11.70 42.93
CA THR A 298 -33.55 12.79 42.14
C THR A 298 -32.36 13.46 42.84
N SER A 299 -32.41 13.57 44.17
CA SER A 299 -31.44 14.32 44.98
C SER A 299 -30.75 13.47 46.06
N ASP A 300 -30.89 12.14 45.98
CA ASP A 300 -30.45 11.20 47.03
C ASP A 300 -30.85 11.67 48.44
N SER A 301 -32.11 12.07 48.63
CA SER A 301 -32.58 12.67 49.89
C SER A 301 -33.57 11.78 50.65
N VAL A 302 -33.34 11.62 51.95
CA VAL A 302 -34.14 10.80 52.87
C VAL A 302 -34.85 11.70 53.89
N TYR A 303 -36.13 11.43 54.12
CA TYR A 303 -36.96 12.06 55.14
C TYR A 303 -37.36 11.00 56.16
N ILE A 304 -37.08 11.25 57.43
CA ILE A 304 -37.34 10.27 58.51
C ILE A 304 -38.39 10.84 59.47
N THR A 305 -39.48 10.10 59.66
CA THR A 305 -40.51 10.41 60.66
C THR A 305 -40.67 9.26 61.65
N VAL A 306 -41.25 9.52 62.83
CA VAL A 306 -41.43 8.50 63.89
C VAL A 306 -42.90 8.27 64.23
N ALA A 307 -43.24 7.05 64.68
CA ALA A 307 -44.62 6.68 65.03
C ALA A 307 -45.16 7.32 66.30
N GLY A 308 -44.28 7.60 67.25
CA GLY A 308 -44.65 8.19 68.52
C GLY A 308 -43.47 8.83 69.22
N ALA A 309 -43.68 10.01 69.79
CA ALA A 309 -42.68 10.70 70.59
C ALA A 309 -43.34 11.46 71.74
N ARG A 310 -42.79 11.32 72.94
CA ARG A 310 -43.10 12.19 74.08
C ARG A 310 -42.09 13.32 74.06
N LEU A 311 -42.48 14.47 73.51
CA LEU A 311 -41.58 15.63 73.37
C LEU A 311 -41.36 16.37 74.71
N ILE A 312 -42.35 16.32 75.60
CA ILE A 312 -42.35 17.04 76.87
C ILE A 312 -42.65 16.07 78.02
N LYS A 313 -41.80 16.06 79.05
CA LYS A 313 -42.11 15.42 80.34
C LYS A 313 -42.99 16.38 81.16
N GLU A 314 -44.25 16.01 81.37
CA GLU A 314 -45.20 16.84 82.11
C GLU A 314 -44.85 16.89 83.61
N ASP A 315 -45.08 18.04 84.22
CA ASP A 315 -44.76 18.23 85.64
C ASP A 315 -45.58 17.28 86.53
N GLY A 316 -44.94 16.67 87.52
CA GLY A 316 -45.54 15.65 88.39
C GLY A 316 -45.80 14.28 87.75
N LYS A 317 -45.50 14.07 86.45
CA LYS A 317 -45.69 12.77 85.76
C LYS A 317 -44.37 12.04 85.48
N SER A 318 -44.45 10.71 85.38
CA SER A 318 -43.37 9.94 84.76
C SER A 318 -43.35 10.17 83.24
N TRP A 319 -42.26 9.78 82.57
CA TRP A 319 -42.24 9.81 81.10
C TRP A 319 -43.34 8.91 80.52
N ALA A 320 -43.58 7.73 81.08
CA ALA A 320 -44.62 6.82 80.59
C ALA A 320 -46.03 7.45 80.63
N ASP A 321 -46.29 8.29 81.65
CA ASP A 321 -47.60 8.94 81.87
C ASP A 321 -47.77 10.29 81.16
N SER A 322 -46.70 10.80 80.54
CA SER A 322 -46.73 12.08 79.80
C SER A 322 -47.38 11.89 78.42
N TYR A 323 -47.95 12.96 77.86
CA TYR A 323 -48.57 12.96 76.53
C TYR A 323 -47.60 12.49 75.43
N GLU A 324 -48.06 11.52 74.65
CA GLU A 324 -47.38 11.00 73.47
C GLU A 324 -48.01 11.61 72.22
N SER A 325 -47.21 12.36 71.45
CA SER A 325 -47.61 12.78 70.13
C SER A 325 -47.50 11.58 69.19
N THR A 326 -48.54 11.37 68.39
CA THR A 326 -48.59 10.37 67.30
C THR A 326 -48.87 11.03 65.94
N ASN A 327 -48.83 12.37 65.89
CA ASN A 327 -49.10 13.12 64.66
C ASN A 327 -47.87 13.11 63.73
N ARG A 328 -47.86 12.18 62.79
CA ARG A 328 -46.75 11.93 61.87
C ARG A 328 -46.40 13.10 60.97
N ASP A 329 -47.41 13.86 60.54
CA ASP A 329 -47.23 15.04 59.69
C ASP A 329 -46.41 16.12 60.39
N SER A 330 -46.17 15.95 61.70
CA SER A 330 -45.32 16.82 62.49
C SER A 330 -44.05 16.15 63.02
N LEU A 331 -44.00 14.83 63.31
CA LEU A 331 -42.87 14.23 64.03
C LEU A 331 -41.68 13.85 63.13
N HIS A 332 -40.83 14.82 62.83
CA HIS A 332 -39.67 14.64 61.96
C HIS A 332 -38.37 14.49 62.76
N VAL A 333 -37.45 13.66 62.25
CA VAL A 333 -36.06 13.62 62.72
C VAL A 333 -35.30 14.75 62.03
N TYR A 334 -34.67 15.61 62.81
CA TYR A 334 -33.87 16.71 62.27
C TYR A 334 -32.69 17.08 63.19
N VAL A 335 -31.75 17.83 62.64
CA VAL A 335 -30.60 18.41 63.33
C VAL A 335 -30.98 19.78 63.87
N GLN A 336 -30.95 19.91 65.20
CA GLN A 336 -31.20 21.16 65.91
C GLN A 336 -29.88 21.86 66.26
N ASP A 337 -29.78 23.15 65.94
CA ASP A 337 -28.68 24.02 66.37
C ASP A 337 -28.93 24.53 67.80
N LEU A 338 -28.00 24.24 68.71
CA LEU A 338 -28.01 24.69 70.11
C LEU A 338 -27.06 25.87 70.37
N VAL A 339 -26.62 26.57 69.32
CA VAL A 339 -25.62 27.66 69.32
C VAL A 339 -24.19 27.19 69.56
N SER A 340 -23.94 26.30 70.52
CA SER A 340 -22.61 25.75 70.84
C SER A 340 -22.37 24.32 70.35
N SER A 341 -23.43 23.62 69.94
CA SER A 341 -23.40 22.25 69.44
C SER A 341 -24.63 21.99 68.56
N LYS A 342 -24.60 20.90 67.79
CA LYS A 342 -25.74 20.41 67.01
C LYS A 342 -26.10 19.02 67.50
N VAL A 343 -27.39 18.77 67.69
CA VAL A 343 -27.91 17.47 68.17
C VAL A 343 -29.00 16.97 67.23
N LEU A 344 -29.11 15.64 67.12
CA LEU A 344 -30.24 15.02 66.43
C LEU A 344 -31.42 14.89 67.41
N THR A 345 -32.62 15.31 66.99
CA THR A 345 -33.84 15.27 67.82
C THR A 345 -35.06 14.91 66.98
N VAL A 346 -36.17 14.64 67.65
CA VAL A 346 -37.51 14.62 67.06
C VAL A 346 -38.24 15.89 67.48
N GLY A 347 -39.05 16.48 66.60
CA GLY A 347 -39.91 17.61 66.93
C GLY A 347 -40.94 17.85 65.84
N THR A 348 -41.77 18.88 66.03
CA THR A 348 -42.91 19.22 65.16
C THR A 348 -42.60 20.25 64.07
N ASP A 349 -41.43 20.88 64.13
CA ASP A 349 -41.00 21.91 63.20
C ASP A 349 -40.32 21.28 61.98
N SER A 350 -40.76 21.66 60.79
CA SER A 350 -40.28 21.17 59.51
C SER A 350 -38.95 21.81 59.10
N VAL A 351 -37.92 21.72 59.95
CA VAL A 351 -36.58 22.22 59.61
C VAL A 351 -35.82 21.14 58.84
N SER A 352 -35.45 21.46 57.59
CA SER A 352 -34.79 20.55 56.66
C SER A 352 -33.42 20.07 57.15
N THR A 353 -33.33 18.79 57.50
CA THR A 353 -32.05 18.07 57.57
C THR A 353 -31.85 17.33 56.27
N TYR A 354 -30.79 17.68 55.54
CA TYR A 354 -30.40 16.95 54.34
C TYR A 354 -29.69 15.66 54.76
N ILE A 355 -30.45 14.56 54.72
CA ILE A 355 -29.99 13.19 54.99
C ILE A 355 -29.92 12.48 53.64
N LYS A 356 -28.81 11.80 53.36
CA LYS A 356 -28.64 11.03 52.12
C LYS A 356 -28.65 9.53 52.42
N LEU A 357 -29.27 8.77 51.52
CA LEU A 357 -29.26 7.30 51.59
C LEU A 357 -27.89 6.74 51.24
N GLY A 358 -27.11 7.48 50.44
CA GLY A 358 -25.84 7.02 49.88
C GLY A 358 -26.03 6.23 48.58
N PHE A 359 -27.21 6.34 47.96
CA PHE A 359 -27.48 5.80 46.62
C PHE A 359 -26.74 6.59 45.54
N GLY A 360 -26.45 7.86 45.83
CA GLY A 360 -25.84 8.82 44.92
C GLY A 360 -26.80 9.25 43.82
N THR A 361 -26.49 10.39 43.21
CA THR A 361 -27.15 10.84 41.98
C THR A 361 -26.43 10.22 40.78
N CYS A 362 -26.51 10.81 39.59
CA CYS A 362 -25.58 10.48 38.54
C CYS A 362 -24.17 10.89 38.98
N GLY A 363 -23.28 9.91 39.15
CA GLY A 363 -21.85 10.19 39.27
C GLY A 363 -21.31 10.71 37.93
N GLU A 364 -19.98 10.76 37.77
CA GLU A 364 -19.43 10.83 36.41
C GLU A 364 -20.00 9.66 35.62
N ALA A 365 -20.71 9.95 34.52
CA ALA A 365 -21.24 8.91 33.66
C ALA A 365 -20.07 7.98 33.26
N PRO A 366 -20.23 6.64 33.29
CA PRO A 366 -19.19 5.77 32.79
C PRO A 366 -18.92 6.16 31.34
N ALA A 367 -17.79 6.81 31.11
CA ALA A 367 -17.33 7.12 29.77
C ALA A 367 -17.05 5.78 29.10
N SER A 368 -17.76 5.49 28.01
CA SER A 368 -17.45 4.32 27.19
C SER A 368 -15.99 4.42 26.77
N THR A 369 -15.21 3.40 27.09
CA THR A 369 -13.80 3.33 26.72
C THR A 369 -13.62 2.77 25.31
N LYS A 370 -14.71 2.25 24.72
CA LYS A 370 -14.78 1.80 23.32
C LYS A 370 -14.43 2.94 22.38
N THR A 371 -13.66 2.64 21.35
CA THR A 371 -13.25 3.59 20.30
C THR A 371 -13.15 2.87 18.97
N THR A 372 -12.85 3.61 17.91
CA THR A 372 -12.61 3.06 16.57
C THR A 372 -11.46 3.78 15.85
N ILE A 373 -11.18 3.37 14.60
CA ILE A 373 -10.29 4.04 13.66
C ILE A 373 -10.98 4.20 12.29
N PRO A 374 -10.55 5.15 11.43
CA PRO A 374 -11.09 5.29 10.08
C PRO A 374 -10.93 4.02 9.23
N SER A 375 -11.82 3.82 8.26
CA SER A 375 -11.62 2.81 7.22
C SER A 375 -10.44 3.22 6.33
N ASP A 376 -9.36 2.45 6.33
CA ASP A 376 -8.17 2.71 5.51
C ASP A 376 -7.32 1.43 5.34
N LEU A 377 -6.18 1.55 4.66
CA LEU A 377 -5.16 0.53 4.58
C LEU A 377 -4.11 0.72 5.68
N TYR A 378 -3.84 -0.33 6.46
CA TYR A 378 -2.96 -0.28 7.62
C TYR A 378 -1.88 -1.36 7.62
N VAL A 379 -0.78 -1.08 8.31
CA VAL A 379 0.09 -2.11 8.89
C VAL A 379 -0.27 -2.23 10.38
N ILE A 380 -0.39 -3.47 10.86
CA ILE A 380 -0.82 -3.76 12.25
C ILE A 380 0.36 -4.28 13.06
N LYS A 381 0.66 -3.61 14.17
CA LYS A 381 1.73 -3.95 15.13
C LYS A 381 1.14 -4.08 16.54
N SER A 382 1.24 -5.26 17.14
CA SER A 382 0.79 -5.50 18.51
C SER A 382 1.53 -4.65 19.53
N THR A 383 0.96 -4.54 20.72
CA THR A 383 1.55 -3.77 21.84
C THR A 383 2.89 -4.32 22.33
N ASP A 384 3.19 -5.61 22.09
CA ASP A 384 4.49 -6.24 22.34
C ASP A 384 5.44 -6.22 21.12
N GLY A 385 5.07 -5.52 20.06
CA GLY A 385 5.93 -5.20 18.92
C GLY A 385 6.01 -6.27 17.82
N LYS A 386 5.08 -7.23 17.77
CA LYS A 386 4.95 -8.18 16.64
C LYS A 386 4.08 -7.58 15.54
N TYR A 387 4.31 -7.99 14.30
CA TYR A 387 3.53 -7.54 13.14
C TYR A 387 2.57 -8.64 12.69
N LEU A 388 1.34 -8.26 12.34
CA LEU A 388 0.40 -9.19 11.73
C LEU A 388 0.71 -9.32 10.24
N ALA A 389 0.94 -10.53 9.74
CA ALA A 389 1.26 -10.76 8.34
C ALA A 389 0.75 -12.11 7.84
N ALA A 390 0.67 -12.26 6.52
CA ALA A 390 0.53 -13.54 5.83
C ALA A 390 1.85 -13.90 5.11
N PRO A 391 2.91 -14.26 5.85
CA PRO A 391 4.26 -14.39 5.30
C PRO A 391 4.41 -15.64 4.42
N ILE A 392 5.42 -15.63 3.55
CA ILE A 392 5.75 -16.74 2.63
C ILE A 392 6.00 -18.04 3.42
N HIS A 393 6.80 -17.99 4.50
CA HIS A 393 7.11 -19.15 5.36
C HIS A 393 5.90 -19.70 6.14
N GLY A 394 4.76 -19.03 6.08
CA GLY A 394 3.48 -19.51 6.61
C GLY A 394 2.57 -20.11 5.54
N ASP A 395 3.03 -20.22 4.29
CA ASP A 395 2.18 -20.57 3.15
C ASP A 395 0.90 -19.72 3.10
N SER A 396 1.08 -18.39 3.22
CA SER A 396 -0.03 -17.41 3.21
C SER A 396 -0.99 -17.51 4.41
N THR A 397 -0.68 -18.33 5.44
CA THR A 397 -1.41 -18.32 6.70
C THR A 397 -1.05 -17.09 7.53
N VAL A 398 -2.05 -16.52 8.20
CA VAL A 398 -1.87 -15.32 9.00
C VAL A 398 -1.20 -15.69 10.31
N GLN A 399 -0.15 -14.96 10.65
CA GLN A 399 0.57 -15.14 11.89
C GLN A 399 1.20 -13.84 12.39
N TRP A 400 1.38 -13.77 13.70
CA TRP A 400 2.18 -12.73 14.34
C TRP A 400 3.67 -13.02 14.15
N VAL A 401 4.37 -12.11 13.47
CA VAL A 401 5.79 -12.27 13.13
C VAL A 401 6.67 -11.19 13.76
N THR A 402 7.94 -11.51 13.93
CA THR A 402 8.96 -10.50 14.23
C THR A 402 9.49 -9.97 12.91
N LEU A 403 9.64 -8.66 12.78
CA LEU A 403 10.22 -8.07 11.58
C LEU A 403 11.71 -8.42 11.52
N GLU A 404 12.12 -9.10 10.45
CA GLU A 404 13.52 -9.40 10.20
C GLU A 404 14.27 -8.13 9.76
N LYS A 405 15.62 -8.18 9.82
CA LYS A 405 16.46 -7.11 9.26
C LYS A 405 16.14 -6.92 7.77
N ASN A 406 16.23 -5.70 7.27
CA ASN A 406 16.04 -5.40 5.84
C ASN A 406 14.63 -5.76 5.34
N VAL A 407 13.59 -5.69 6.17
CA VAL A 407 12.19 -5.89 5.72
C VAL A 407 11.46 -4.55 5.75
N ASN A 408 10.92 -4.17 4.59
CA ASN A 408 10.05 -3.01 4.44
C ASN A 408 8.60 -3.48 4.26
N VAL A 409 7.79 -3.35 5.32
CA VAL A 409 6.38 -3.80 5.31
C VAL A 409 5.52 -3.08 4.25
N TRP A 410 5.90 -1.87 3.84
CA TRP A 410 5.15 -1.09 2.87
C TRP A 410 5.36 -1.53 1.42
N THR A 411 6.41 -2.30 1.14
CA THR A 411 6.60 -2.93 -0.18
C THR A 411 5.93 -4.30 -0.30
N MET A 412 5.29 -4.79 0.78
CA MET A 412 4.81 -6.17 0.91
C MET A 412 3.31 -6.20 1.27
N PRO A 413 2.41 -6.39 0.29
CA PRO A 413 0.97 -6.50 0.52
C PRO A 413 0.56 -7.54 1.58
N ALA A 414 1.37 -8.60 1.79
CA ALA A 414 1.18 -9.58 2.87
C ALA A 414 1.14 -8.97 4.30
N PHE A 415 1.76 -7.81 4.53
CA PHE A 415 1.76 -7.09 5.81
C PHE A 415 0.68 -6.00 5.89
N GLN A 416 -0.06 -5.78 4.80
CA GLN A 416 -1.01 -4.68 4.68
C GLN A 416 -2.43 -5.21 4.85
N TRP A 417 -3.24 -4.44 5.56
CA TRP A 417 -4.57 -4.84 6.01
C TRP A 417 -5.56 -3.74 5.68
N VAL A 418 -6.56 -4.06 4.86
CA VAL A 418 -7.71 -3.21 4.66
C VAL A 418 -8.57 -3.32 5.91
N VAL A 419 -8.71 -2.20 6.62
CA VAL A 419 -9.52 -2.09 7.83
C VAL A 419 -10.75 -1.28 7.51
N GLU A 420 -11.92 -1.80 7.88
CA GLU A 420 -13.21 -1.20 7.57
C GLU A 420 -14.06 -1.13 8.82
N LYS A 421 -14.62 0.04 9.14
CA LYS A 421 -15.65 0.14 10.17
C LYS A 421 -16.87 -0.71 9.77
N GLN A 422 -17.49 -1.38 10.75
CA GLN A 422 -18.78 -2.05 10.53
C GLN A 422 -19.89 -1.02 10.33
N ASN A 423 -19.85 0.06 11.12
CA ASN A 423 -20.67 1.25 10.99
C ASN A 423 -19.78 2.46 10.70
N GLU A 424 -19.86 2.99 9.48
CA GLU A 424 -19.00 4.08 8.98
C GLU A 424 -19.10 5.36 9.84
N ARG A 425 -20.25 5.60 10.48
CA ARG A 425 -20.59 6.84 11.20
C ARG A 425 -20.39 6.77 12.70
N SER A 426 -20.23 5.58 13.25
CA SER A 426 -20.02 5.40 14.68
C SER A 426 -18.57 5.69 15.06
N GLU A 427 -18.38 6.48 16.11
CA GLU A 427 -17.07 6.77 16.73
C GLU A 427 -16.59 5.63 17.65
N THR A 428 -17.43 4.61 17.86
CA THR A 428 -17.11 3.44 18.67
C THR A 428 -17.26 2.13 17.89
N SER A 429 -17.39 2.21 16.56
CA SER A 429 -17.64 1.06 15.68
C SER A 429 -16.53 0.01 15.78
N LYS A 430 -16.92 -1.27 15.74
CA LYS A 430 -15.98 -2.38 15.50
C LYS A 430 -15.38 -2.29 14.10
N ILE A 431 -14.21 -2.90 13.95
CA ILE A 431 -13.50 -2.95 12.67
C ILE A 431 -13.40 -4.38 12.11
N ASN A 432 -13.53 -4.51 10.80
CA ASN A 432 -13.18 -5.70 10.03
C ASN A 432 -11.75 -5.57 9.51
N ILE A 433 -11.00 -6.66 9.50
CA ILE A 433 -9.58 -6.69 9.11
C ILE A 433 -9.40 -7.71 7.98
N THR A 434 -9.04 -7.24 6.78
CA THR A 434 -8.84 -8.08 5.60
C THR A 434 -7.45 -7.91 5.02
N ASN A 435 -6.72 -8.99 4.75
CA ASN A 435 -5.38 -8.90 4.18
C ASN A 435 -5.41 -8.33 2.75
N ARG A 436 -4.54 -7.36 2.42
CA ARG A 436 -4.49 -6.73 1.09
C ARG A 436 -4.08 -7.71 0.00
N GLU A 437 -3.24 -8.71 0.29
CA GLU A 437 -2.76 -9.65 -0.74
C GLU A 437 -3.70 -10.83 -0.98
N PHE A 438 -4.22 -11.43 0.09
CA PHE A 438 -4.98 -12.68 0.01
C PHE A 438 -6.48 -12.50 0.20
N GLY A 439 -6.92 -11.31 0.62
CA GLY A 439 -8.33 -10.99 0.80
C GLY A 439 -9.07 -11.98 1.70
N LYS A 440 -10.26 -12.38 1.24
CA LYS A 440 -11.15 -13.31 1.95
C LYS A 440 -10.67 -14.77 1.95
N LEU A 441 -9.56 -15.09 1.28
CA LEU A 441 -8.94 -16.42 1.39
C LEU A 441 -8.40 -16.68 2.81
N VAL A 442 -8.15 -15.61 3.56
CA VAL A 442 -7.88 -15.64 5.00
C VAL A 442 -9.19 -15.62 5.78
N LYS A 443 -9.49 -16.68 6.55
CA LYS A 443 -10.79 -16.88 7.21
C LYS A 443 -10.88 -16.45 8.69
N ASN A 444 -9.82 -15.90 9.28
CA ASN A 444 -9.77 -15.75 10.75
C ASN A 444 -10.41 -14.49 11.33
N PHE A 445 -10.74 -13.51 10.50
CA PHE A 445 -11.30 -12.24 10.96
C PHE A 445 -12.77 -12.05 10.57
N THR A 446 -13.41 -13.09 10.01
CA THR A 446 -14.78 -12.99 9.50
C THR A 446 -15.82 -13.24 10.59
N GLY A 447 -16.65 -12.22 10.88
CA GLY A 447 -17.99 -12.41 11.44
C GLY A 447 -18.28 -11.82 12.83
N VAL A 448 -17.30 -11.28 13.56
CA VAL A 448 -17.54 -10.75 14.93
C VAL A 448 -17.08 -9.29 15.12
N GLY A 449 -16.19 -8.78 14.24
CA GLY A 449 -15.58 -7.45 14.36
C GLY A 449 -14.60 -7.33 15.53
N VAL A 450 -13.58 -6.49 15.41
CA VAL A 450 -12.65 -6.17 16.50
C VAL A 450 -13.09 -4.86 17.14
N GLN A 451 -13.47 -4.89 18.42
CA GLN A 451 -13.76 -3.67 19.19
C GLN A 451 -12.46 -3.09 19.73
N LEU A 452 -12.11 -1.85 19.36
CA LEU A 452 -10.99 -1.15 19.97
C LEU A 452 -11.45 -0.45 21.25
N ASP A 453 -10.50 -0.27 22.17
CA ASP A 453 -10.73 0.31 23.48
C ASP A 453 -9.54 1.20 23.91
N THR A 454 -9.83 2.27 24.65
CA THR A 454 -8.86 3.21 25.22
C THR A 454 -8.32 2.77 26.58
N ASN A 455 -9.08 1.95 27.32
CA ASN A 455 -8.66 1.30 28.55
C ASN A 455 -7.66 0.18 28.26
N LYS A 456 -6.48 0.28 28.88
CA LYS A 456 -5.38 -0.67 28.70
C LYS A 456 -5.73 -2.10 29.09
N ASP A 457 -6.57 -2.27 30.11
CA ASP A 457 -6.97 -3.59 30.59
C ASP A 457 -8.00 -4.27 29.67
N GLU A 458 -8.57 -3.52 28.72
CA GLU A 458 -9.61 -3.97 27.78
C GLU A 458 -9.17 -3.91 26.32
N TYR A 459 -7.87 -3.71 26.05
CA TYR A 459 -7.35 -3.70 24.69
C TYR A 459 -7.78 -4.93 23.89
N ALA A 460 -8.16 -4.67 22.64
CA ALA A 460 -8.66 -5.68 21.73
C ALA A 460 -7.63 -6.78 21.53
N VAL A 461 -8.09 -8.03 21.40
CA VAL A 461 -7.21 -9.16 21.13
C VAL A 461 -7.45 -9.67 19.72
N VAL A 462 -6.40 -9.69 18.92
CA VAL A 462 -6.41 -10.23 17.56
C VAL A 462 -5.68 -11.57 17.54
N VAL A 463 -6.40 -12.61 17.13
CA VAL A 463 -5.92 -14.00 17.09
C VAL A 463 -5.55 -14.38 15.67
N ASP A 464 -4.36 -14.94 15.49
CA ASP A 464 -3.88 -15.38 14.18
C ASP A 464 -4.31 -16.81 13.80
N SER A 465 -3.88 -17.32 12.64
CA SER A 465 -4.22 -18.68 12.16
C SER A 465 -3.64 -19.82 12.98
N LYS A 466 -2.71 -19.54 13.88
CA LYS A 466 -2.08 -20.52 14.76
C LYS A 466 -2.61 -20.45 16.18
N GLY A 467 -3.63 -19.62 16.43
CA GLY A 467 -4.22 -19.43 17.77
C GLY A 467 -3.38 -18.53 18.68
N VAL A 468 -2.44 -17.75 18.12
CA VAL A 468 -1.66 -16.79 18.90
C VAL A 468 -2.44 -15.49 19.04
N SER A 469 -2.75 -15.13 20.28
CA SER A 469 -3.45 -13.92 20.66
C SER A 469 -2.49 -12.79 20.97
N LYS A 470 -2.71 -11.61 20.39
CA LYS A 470 -1.98 -10.38 20.73
C LYS A 470 -2.92 -9.21 20.96
N ALA A 471 -2.60 -8.40 21.96
CA ALA A 471 -3.32 -7.16 22.24
C ALA A 471 -2.97 -6.09 21.20
N VAL A 472 -3.98 -5.35 20.78
CA VAL A 472 -3.90 -4.21 19.85
C VAL A 472 -4.73 -3.04 20.38
N ASN A 473 -4.27 -1.82 20.12
CA ASN A 473 -4.98 -0.57 20.42
C ASN A 473 -4.96 0.35 19.19
N VAL A 474 -5.41 1.60 19.30
CA VAL A 474 -5.37 2.56 18.19
C VAL A 474 -3.96 2.75 17.61
N GLU A 475 -2.93 2.84 18.46
CA GLU A 475 -1.53 3.02 18.04
C GLU A 475 -0.94 1.80 17.32
N SER A 476 -1.58 0.63 17.45
CA SER A 476 -1.21 -0.57 16.71
C SER A 476 -1.44 -0.46 15.20
N PHE A 477 -2.20 0.52 14.73
CA PHE A 477 -2.60 0.66 13.33
C PHE A 477 -1.88 1.85 12.68
N THR A 478 -0.89 1.57 11.84
CA THR A 478 -0.20 2.61 11.06
C THR A 478 -0.81 2.72 9.67
N ALA A 479 -1.42 3.86 9.34
CA ALA A 479 -2.08 4.10 8.05
C ALA A 479 -1.09 4.20 6.88
N ALA A 480 -1.51 3.73 5.70
CA ALA A 480 -0.75 3.82 4.46
C ALA A 480 -0.81 5.23 3.86
N THR A 481 0.26 5.64 3.17
CA THR A 481 0.24 6.89 2.38
C THR A 481 -0.54 6.70 1.08
N SER A 482 -1.02 7.79 0.48
CA SER A 482 -1.70 7.75 -0.83
C SER A 482 -0.82 7.12 -1.92
N ALA A 483 0.50 7.30 -1.87
CA ALA A 483 1.43 6.65 -2.79
C ALA A 483 1.32 5.12 -2.73
N ILE A 484 1.31 4.52 -1.53
CA ILE A 484 1.16 3.07 -1.34
C ILE A 484 -0.22 2.56 -1.78
N LYS A 485 -1.28 3.35 -1.59
CA LYS A 485 -2.63 2.99 -2.02
C LYS A 485 -2.79 3.04 -3.54
N SER A 486 -2.16 4.01 -4.18
CA SER A 486 -2.24 4.25 -5.62
C SER A 486 -1.26 3.45 -6.48
N ASP A 487 -0.26 2.81 -5.88
CA ASP A 487 0.69 1.92 -6.56
C ASP A 487 0.04 0.57 -6.88
N SER A 488 -0.33 0.39 -8.15
CA SER A 488 -0.95 -0.81 -8.66
C SER A 488 0.03 -1.95 -8.96
N LEU A 489 1.34 -1.69 -8.92
CA LEU A 489 2.41 -2.66 -9.23
C LEU A 489 3.14 -3.13 -7.97
N LEU A 490 2.70 -2.68 -6.79
CA LEU A 490 3.29 -3.02 -5.49
C LEU A 490 3.33 -4.54 -5.27
N GLY A 491 4.34 -5.03 -4.55
CA GLY A 491 4.41 -6.40 -4.02
C GLY A 491 5.12 -7.44 -4.91
N TYR A 492 5.21 -7.20 -6.22
CA TYR A 492 5.90 -8.10 -7.14
C TYR A 492 6.76 -7.30 -8.14
N LYS A 493 7.85 -7.88 -8.64
CA LYS A 493 8.62 -7.23 -9.71
C LYS A 493 7.75 -7.18 -10.97
N TYR A 494 7.45 -5.97 -11.41
CA TYR A 494 6.83 -5.68 -12.69
C TYR A 494 7.91 -5.16 -13.65
N LEU A 495 8.00 -5.75 -14.85
CA LEU A 495 8.93 -5.37 -15.91
C LEU A 495 8.11 -5.06 -17.15
N ASP A 496 8.44 -4.02 -17.90
CA ASP A 496 7.68 -3.72 -19.11
C ASP A 496 8.02 -4.69 -20.23
N ASN A 497 7.05 -5.01 -21.09
CA ASN A 497 7.25 -6.01 -22.14
C ASN A 497 8.38 -5.60 -23.10
N GLU A 498 8.55 -4.31 -23.35
CA GLU A 498 9.64 -3.76 -24.17
C GLU A 498 11.00 -4.04 -23.53
N ASP A 499 11.13 -3.85 -22.21
CA ASP A 499 12.37 -4.16 -21.49
C ASP A 499 12.72 -5.64 -21.61
N LEU A 500 11.73 -6.53 -21.60
CA LEU A 500 11.96 -7.98 -21.64
C LEU A 500 12.46 -8.51 -22.98
N LEU A 501 12.14 -7.83 -24.10
CA LEU A 501 12.57 -8.26 -25.43
C LEU A 501 14.11 -8.28 -25.54
N VAL A 502 14.75 -7.31 -24.89
CA VAL A 502 16.10 -6.87 -25.25
C VAL A 502 17.02 -6.76 -24.04
N THR A 503 16.46 -6.46 -22.86
CA THR A 503 17.21 -6.34 -21.61
C THR A 503 17.50 -7.72 -21.05
N ARG A 504 18.66 -7.83 -20.42
CA ARG A 504 19.10 -9.01 -19.69
C ARG A 504 19.23 -8.62 -18.22
N TYR A 505 19.11 -9.60 -17.35
CA TYR A 505 19.07 -9.38 -15.92
C TYR A 505 20.03 -10.29 -15.18
N LYS A 506 20.73 -9.75 -14.19
CA LYS A 506 21.51 -10.48 -13.20
C LYS A 506 20.69 -10.55 -11.91
N PHE A 507 20.78 -11.68 -11.21
CA PHE A 507 20.05 -11.89 -9.95
C PHE A 507 21.01 -11.97 -8.78
N ARG A 508 21.17 -10.87 -8.03
CA ARG A 508 22.04 -10.84 -6.86
C ARG A 508 21.33 -11.50 -5.69
N TYR A 509 21.96 -12.47 -5.06
CA TYR A 509 21.43 -13.14 -3.87
C TYR A 509 21.53 -12.23 -2.65
N LEU A 510 20.44 -12.17 -1.86
CA LEU A 510 20.46 -11.47 -0.58
C LEU A 510 21.40 -12.21 0.39
N HIS A 511 22.58 -11.65 0.60
CA HIS A 511 23.58 -12.19 1.51
C HIS A 511 24.14 -11.09 2.42
N GLU A 512 24.41 -11.42 3.68
CA GLU A 512 24.78 -10.43 4.70
C GLU A 512 26.23 -9.97 4.56
N PHE A 513 27.13 -10.87 4.13
CA PHE A 513 28.58 -10.62 4.13
C PHE A 513 29.19 -10.34 2.76
N SER A 514 28.43 -10.52 1.68
CA SER A 514 28.94 -10.35 0.31
C SER A 514 27.82 -9.90 -0.59
N ASP A 515 28.06 -8.84 -1.36
CA ASP A 515 27.15 -8.37 -2.40
C ASP A 515 27.53 -8.93 -3.78
N ASP A 516 28.55 -9.79 -3.87
CA ASP A 516 29.06 -10.38 -5.12
C ASP A 516 28.49 -11.77 -5.43
N TYR A 517 27.48 -12.21 -4.67
CA TYR A 517 26.81 -13.48 -4.90
C TYR A 517 25.63 -13.31 -5.86
N TYR A 518 25.72 -13.95 -7.02
CA TYR A 518 24.69 -13.92 -8.06
C TYR A 518 24.25 -15.34 -8.42
N ALA A 519 23.04 -15.48 -8.94
CA ALA A 519 22.58 -16.73 -9.52
C ALA A 519 23.17 -16.95 -10.93
N GLY A 520 23.51 -18.18 -11.25
CA GLY A 520 23.97 -18.55 -12.59
C GLY A 520 24.32 -20.03 -12.74
N VAL A 521 24.95 -20.36 -13.86
CA VAL A 521 25.49 -21.69 -14.16
C VAL A 521 27.02 -21.66 -14.30
N ASN A 522 27.67 -22.78 -13.98
CA ASN A 522 29.11 -22.88 -14.17
C ASN A 522 29.40 -23.19 -15.65
N THR A 523 29.87 -22.18 -16.37
CA THR A 523 30.16 -22.30 -17.81
C THR A 523 31.50 -22.98 -18.11
N GLU A 524 32.39 -23.15 -17.13
CA GLU A 524 33.69 -23.81 -17.32
C GLU A 524 33.56 -25.34 -17.23
N GLU A 525 32.74 -25.83 -16.31
CA GLU A 525 32.58 -27.26 -16.02
C GLU A 525 31.45 -27.96 -16.82
N ASN A 526 30.74 -27.22 -17.68
CA ASN A 526 29.52 -27.68 -18.37
C ASN A 526 28.43 -28.19 -17.39
N ASP A 527 28.30 -27.55 -16.21
CA ASP A 527 27.23 -27.86 -15.25
C ASP A 527 25.97 -27.05 -15.59
N SER A 528 24.83 -27.75 -15.67
CA SER A 528 23.53 -27.15 -15.95
C SER A 528 22.78 -26.66 -14.70
N ILE A 529 23.25 -27.00 -13.51
CA ILE A 529 22.58 -26.66 -12.25
C ILE A 529 22.77 -25.17 -11.94
N LEU A 530 21.68 -24.50 -11.54
CA LEU A 530 21.73 -23.14 -11.04
C LEU A 530 22.28 -23.12 -9.62
N TYR A 531 23.23 -22.23 -9.38
CA TYR A 531 23.80 -22.00 -8.06
C TYR A 531 24.11 -20.52 -7.83
N VAL A 532 24.28 -20.17 -6.56
CA VAL A 532 24.70 -18.85 -6.13
C VAL A 532 26.22 -18.79 -6.08
N GLY A 533 26.81 -17.93 -6.89
CA GLY A 533 28.26 -17.82 -7.09
C GLY A 533 28.66 -17.66 -8.56
N ALA A 534 27.73 -17.87 -9.48
CA ALA A 534 27.89 -17.56 -10.90
C ALA A 534 27.14 -16.27 -11.25
N LYS A 535 27.72 -15.41 -12.11
CA LYS A 535 27.15 -14.12 -12.51
C LYS A 535 26.55 -14.19 -13.92
N SER A 536 25.58 -15.09 -14.13
CA SER A 536 24.97 -15.28 -15.45
C SER A 536 23.93 -14.20 -15.77
N GLY A 537 23.84 -13.81 -17.05
CA GLY A 537 22.78 -12.95 -17.58
C GLY A 537 21.56 -13.73 -18.03
N PHE A 538 20.37 -13.32 -17.58
CA PHE A 538 19.09 -13.96 -17.86
C PHE A 538 18.20 -13.09 -18.75
N SER A 539 17.55 -13.69 -19.73
CA SER A 539 16.37 -13.12 -20.40
C SER A 539 15.10 -13.61 -19.72
N LEU A 540 14.16 -12.70 -19.50
CA LEU A 540 12.86 -13.01 -18.92
C LEU A 540 11.81 -12.88 -20.00
N LYS A 541 10.83 -13.77 -20.00
CA LYS A 541 9.64 -13.67 -20.87
C LYS A 541 8.39 -13.74 -20.02
N GLN A 542 7.48 -12.78 -20.23
CA GLN A 542 6.18 -12.74 -19.57
C GLN A 542 5.19 -13.76 -20.11
N SER A 543 4.27 -14.16 -19.23
CA SER A 543 2.95 -14.68 -19.64
C SER A 543 2.13 -13.53 -20.24
N ALA A 544 1.34 -13.81 -21.28
CA ALA A 544 0.72 -12.78 -22.13
C ALA A 544 -0.32 -11.86 -21.44
N THR A 545 -0.76 -12.14 -20.20
CA THR A 545 -1.81 -11.38 -19.50
C THR A 545 -1.40 -10.99 -18.08
N ASP A 546 -1.75 -9.77 -17.66
CA ASP A 546 -1.67 -9.34 -16.26
C ASP A 546 -2.59 -10.18 -15.36
N GLU A 547 -2.09 -10.56 -14.19
CA GLU A 547 -2.91 -11.16 -13.14
C GLU A 547 -3.31 -10.09 -12.13
N THR A 548 -4.60 -9.78 -12.04
CA THR A 548 -5.16 -9.02 -10.92
C THR A 548 -5.11 -9.86 -9.65
N TYR A 549 -4.65 -9.29 -8.55
CA TYR A 549 -4.62 -9.97 -7.25
C TYR A 549 -4.89 -8.97 -6.11
N GLY A 550 -5.05 -9.49 -4.89
CA GLY A 550 -5.31 -8.68 -3.72
C GLY A 550 -6.77 -8.29 -3.50
N TYR A 551 -7.03 -7.69 -2.35
CA TYR A 551 -8.32 -7.18 -1.93
C TYR A 551 -8.38 -5.65 -2.07
N THR A 552 -9.47 -5.17 -2.65
CA THR A 552 -9.82 -3.75 -2.76
C THR A 552 -11.15 -3.50 -2.07
N SER A 553 -11.33 -2.30 -1.53
CA SER A 553 -12.59 -1.85 -0.94
C SER A 553 -12.91 -0.43 -1.40
N THR A 554 -14.19 -0.15 -1.63
CA THR A 554 -14.69 1.20 -1.90
C THR A 554 -14.73 2.08 -0.65
N ALA A 555 -14.66 1.48 0.55
CA ALA A 555 -14.59 2.20 1.82
C ALA A 555 -13.20 2.84 2.06
N VAL A 556 -12.18 2.45 1.28
CA VAL A 556 -10.83 3.02 1.36
C VAL A 556 -10.56 3.86 0.12
N ALA A 557 -10.44 5.18 0.32
CA ALA A 557 -10.12 6.11 -0.76
C ALA A 557 -8.76 5.79 -1.40
N ASP A 558 -8.67 5.97 -2.72
CA ASP A 558 -7.48 5.80 -3.56
C ASP A 558 -6.88 4.39 -3.65
N LEU A 559 -7.53 3.37 -3.06
CA LEU A 559 -7.02 2.00 -3.06
C LEU A 559 -7.21 1.34 -4.44
N LYS A 560 -6.13 1.30 -5.24
CA LYS A 560 -6.16 0.67 -6.57
C LYS A 560 -5.99 -0.85 -6.51
N PRO A 561 -6.53 -1.59 -7.51
CA PRO A 561 -6.24 -3.01 -7.68
C PRO A 561 -4.74 -3.25 -7.92
N LEU A 562 -4.25 -4.40 -7.46
CA LEU A 562 -2.86 -4.81 -7.65
C LEU A 562 -2.73 -5.75 -8.84
N TYR A 563 -1.63 -5.63 -9.58
CA TYR A 563 -1.28 -6.46 -10.73
C TYR A 563 0.08 -7.12 -10.54
N ARG A 564 0.19 -8.35 -10.99
CA ARG A 564 1.45 -9.09 -11.01
C ARG A 564 1.65 -9.81 -12.35
N LYS A 565 2.91 -10.12 -12.65
CA LYS A 565 3.33 -10.81 -13.87
C LYS A 565 4.07 -12.09 -13.53
N VAL A 566 3.84 -13.11 -14.36
CA VAL A 566 4.54 -14.39 -14.31
C VAL A 566 5.63 -14.39 -15.39
N TYR A 567 6.82 -14.86 -15.03
CA TYR A 567 8.00 -14.88 -15.88
C TYR A 567 8.54 -16.29 -16.10
N THR A 568 9.05 -16.54 -17.30
CA THR A 568 9.98 -17.66 -17.58
C THR A 568 11.38 -17.09 -17.74
N LEU A 569 12.40 -17.85 -17.32
CA LEU A 569 13.79 -17.42 -17.34
C LEU A 569 14.59 -18.24 -18.35
N LYS A 570 15.51 -17.58 -19.06
CA LYS A 570 16.48 -18.21 -19.96
C LYS A 570 17.88 -17.61 -19.82
N ILE A 571 18.94 -18.40 -19.97
CA ILE A 571 20.35 -17.96 -19.84
C ILE A 571 20.97 -17.54 -21.18
N ARG A 572 21.83 -16.51 -21.16
CA ARG A 572 22.67 -16.05 -22.28
C ARG A 572 23.79 -17.05 -22.59
N ASN A 573 24.12 -17.21 -23.88
CA ASN A 573 25.26 -18.03 -24.35
C ASN A 573 25.22 -19.46 -23.79
N ALA A 574 24.05 -20.10 -23.82
CA ALA A 574 23.92 -21.51 -23.52
C ALA A 574 24.99 -22.29 -24.30
N LYS A 575 26.06 -22.72 -23.61
CA LYS A 575 26.99 -23.68 -24.18
C LYS A 575 26.18 -24.92 -24.56
N LEU A 576 26.68 -25.67 -25.53
CA LEU A 576 26.17 -27.02 -25.76
C LEU A 576 26.51 -27.87 -24.53
N ILE A 577 25.58 -27.93 -23.57
CA ILE A 577 25.69 -28.83 -22.43
C ILE A 577 25.19 -30.19 -22.94
N PHE A 578 26.10 -31.16 -23.04
CA PHE A 578 25.84 -32.47 -23.65
C PHE A 578 25.29 -32.42 -25.09
N GLY A 579 25.74 -31.45 -25.91
CA GLY A 579 25.36 -31.36 -27.32
C GLY A 579 23.98 -30.74 -27.61
N ALA A 580 23.32 -30.14 -26.61
CA ALA A 580 22.06 -29.39 -26.77
C ALA A 580 22.19 -27.97 -26.19
N LYS A 581 21.45 -26.99 -26.74
CA LYS A 581 21.49 -25.59 -26.29
C LYS A 581 20.67 -25.43 -25.00
N ALA A 582 21.30 -25.53 -23.85
CA ALA A 582 20.61 -25.42 -22.57
C ALA A 582 20.23 -23.96 -22.25
N ASP A 583 19.07 -23.50 -22.73
CA ASP A 583 18.68 -22.09 -22.63
C ASP A 583 17.64 -21.79 -21.54
N SER A 584 16.73 -22.71 -21.24
CA SER A 584 15.55 -22.42 -20.42
C SER A 584 15.69 -22.95 -18.99
N VAL A 585 15.27 -22.18 -18.00
CA VAL A 585 15.29 -22.61 -16.59
C VAL A 585 14.19 -23.64 -16.34
N VAL A 586 14.58 -24.79 -15.81
CA VAL A 586 13.75 -25.97 -15.58
C VAL A 586 13.99 -26.54 -14.18
N LEU A 587 13.15 -27.49 -13.77
CA LEU A 587 13.34 -28.26 -12.55
C LEU A 587 13.84 -29.66 -12.92
N ASP A 588 14.95 -30.11 -12.33
CA ASP A 588 15.48 -31.45 -12.55
C ASP A 588 14.75 -32.51 -11.70
N LYS A 589 15.15 -33.78 -11.84
CA LYS A 589 14.54 -34.91 -11.12
C LYS A 589 14.81 -34.91 -9.61
N GLU A 590 15.82 -34.17 -9.16
CA GLU A 590 16.19 -34.04 -7.74
C GLU A 590 15.60 -32.76 -7.12
N GLY A 591 14.78 -32.01 -7.87
CA GLY A 591 14.15 -30.78 -7.40
C GLY A 591 15.08 -29.56 -7.38
N ARG A 592 16.20 -29.61 -8.12
CA ARG A 592 17.10 -28.48 -8.33
C ARG A 592 16.71 -27.69 -9.57
N PHE A 593 16.93 -26.39 -9.55
CA PHE A 593 16.77 -25.57 -10.74
C PHE A 593 18.00 -25.71 -11.64
N ALA A 594 17.78 -25.90 -12.92
CA ALA A 594 18.82 -26.13 -13.93
C ALA A 594 18.44 -25.49 -15.27
N VAL A 595 19.30 -25.56 -16.28
CA VAL A 595 19.01 -25.11 -17.66
C VAL A 595 18.90 -26.25 -18.67
N SER A 596 17.94 -26.18 -19.59
CA SER A 596 17.70 -27.19 -20.64
C SER A 596 16.92 -26.64 -21.85
N GLU A 597 17.08 -27.25 -23.04
CA GLU A 597 16.43 -26.83 -24.31
C GLU A 597 15.06 -27.49 -24.57
N LYS A 598 14.87 -28.74 -24.11
CA LYS A 598 13.78 -29.63 -24.56
C LYS A 598 12.70 -29.87 -23.51
N VAL A 599 12.63 -28.98 -22.52
CA VAL A 599 11.70 -29.09 -21.39
C VAL A 599 10.97 -27.78 -21.25
N THR A 600 9.67 -27.86 -20.93
CA THR A 600 8.83 -26.68 -20.71
C THR A 600 9.45 -25.82 -19.59
N PRO A 601 9.73 -24.52 -19.86
CA PRO A 601 10.31 -23.64 -18.85
C PRO A 601 9.42 -23.51 -17.62
N ILE A 602 10.04 -23.38 -16.45
CA ILE A 602 9.32 -23.09 -15.22
C ILE A 602 8.93 -21.62 -15.17
N THR A 603 7.75 -21.37 -14.61
CA THR A 603 7.18 -20.05 -14.41
C THR A 603 7.36 -19.57 -12.99
N PHE A 604 7.65 -18.28 -12.82
CA PHE A 604 7.93 -17.65 -11.53
C PHE A 604 7.15 -16.35 -11.35
N LEU A 605 6.62 -16.14 -10.16
CA LEU A 605 6.32 -14.82 -9.62
C LEU A 605 7.52 -14.33 -8.83
N LEU A 606 7.87 -13.05 -8.96
CA LEU A 606 8.98 -12.43 -8.24
C LEU A 606 8.42 -11.58 -7.11
N LYS A 607 8.22 -12.17 -5.92
CA LYS A 607 7.52 -11.56 -4.78
C LYS A 607 8.46 -10.76 -3.89
N ALA A 608 8.14 -9.51 -3.59
CA ALA A 608 8.95 -8.67 -2.70
C ALA A 608 9.14 -9.32 -1.32
N ASN A 609 10.38 -9.35 -0.81
CA ASN A 609 10.71 -10.05 0.44
C ASN A 609 11.65 -9.26 1.37
N ASN A 610 12.61 -8.49 0.85
CA ASN A 610 13.52 -7.67 1.64
C ASN A 610 13.96 -6.42 0.86
N GLU A 611 14.46 -5.40 1.57
CA GLU A 611 15.06 -4.18 1.04
C GLU A 611 16.42 -3.95 1.75
N LYS A 612 17.54 -3.99 1.00
CA LYS A 612 18.89 -3.77 1.52
C LYS A 612 19.53 -2.56 0.83
N ALA A 613 20.22 -1.72 1.61
CA ALA A 613 21.02 -0.63 1.05
C ALA A 613 22.35 -1.20 0.54
N ILE A 614 22.56 -1.16 -0.78
CA ILE A 614 23.81 -1.56 -1.44
C ILE A 614 24.41 -0.34 -2.16
N ASP A 615 23.62 0.32 -3.00
CA ASP A 615 23.94 1.64 -3.59
C ASP A 615 22.86 2.64 -3.16
N GLU A 616 21.63 2.41 -3.63
CA GLU A 616 20.37 2.93 -3.09
C GLU A 616 19.63 1.82 -2.30
N LYS A 617 18.33 2.01 -2.05
CA LYS A 617 17.46 0.97 -1.50
C LYS A 617 17.13 -0.07 -2.58
N THR A 618 17.81 -1.21 -2.55
CA THR A 618 17.58 -2.32 -3.47
C THR A 618 16.54 -3.30 -2.92
N LEU A 619 15.46 -3.52 -3.68
CA LEU A 619 14.44 -4.51 -3.34
C LEU A 619 14.83 -5.91 -3.84
N PHE A 620 14.67 -6.90 -2.96
CA PHE A 620 14.94 -8.30 -3.19
C PHE A 620 13.63 -9.09 -3.24
N TYR A 621 13.57 -10.03 -4.18
CA TYR A 621 12.37 -10.79 -4.50
C TYR A 621 12.59 -12.28 -4.27
N ALA A 622 11.67 -12.91 -3.56
CA ALA A 622 11.54 -14.36 -3.50
C ALA A 622 10.94 -14.89 -4.81
N PHE A 623 11.55 -15.92 -5.37
CA PHE A 623 11.08 -16.53 -6.62
C PHE A 623 10.08 -17.62 -6.26
N ILE A 624 8.82 -17.40 -6.60
CA ILE A 624 7.72 -18.33 -6.34
C ILE A 624 7.41 -19.07 -7.63
N LYS A 625 7.76 -20.35 -7.69
CA LYS A 625 7.39 -21.21 -8.82
C LYS A 625 5.87 -21.39 -8.82
N THR A 626 5.25 -21.07 -9.95
CA THR A 626 3.80 -21.25 -10.17
C THR A 626 3.50 -22.60 -10.86
N GLY A 627 2.31 -23.15 -10.65
CA GLY A 627 1.87 -24.43 -11.22
C GLY A 627 1.05 -25.27 -10.23
N ALA A 628 0.93 -26.58 -10.49
CA ALA A 628 0.20 -27.51 -9.62
C ALA A 628 0.77 -27.53 -8.19
N ASP A 629 2.10 -27.58 -8.08
CA ASP A 629 2.83 -27.41 -6.81
C ASP A 629 3.45 -26.03 -6.76
N THR A 630 2.92 -25.17 -5.89
CA THR A 630 3.50 -23.84 -5.61
C THR A 630 4.61 -23.99 -4.57
N VAL A 631 5.83 -23.63 -4.96
CA VAL A 631 7.04 -23.74 -4.13
C VAL A 631 7.88 -22.49 -4.31
N LYS A 632 8.78 -22.21 -3.36
CA LYS A 632 9.74 -21.11 -3.49
C LYS A 632 11.13 -21.64 -3.87
N VAL A 633 11.94 -20.78 -4.46
CA VAL A 633 13.37 -21.05 -4.64
C VAL A 633 14.07 -20.88 -3.30
N GLY A 634 14.91 -21.83 -2.95
CA GLY A 634 15.85 -21.74 -1.85
C GLY A 634 17.27 -22.05 -2.28
N THR A 635 18.22 -21.61 -1.47
CA THR A 635 19.66 -21.83 -1.68
C THR A 635 20.15 -22.86 -0.66
N ASP A 636 20.85 -23.89 -1.11
CA ASP A 636 21.48 -24.87 -0.22
C ASP A 636 22.75 -24.30 0.43
N ASP A 637 22.94 -24.50 1.73
CA ASP A 637 24.09 -23.92 2.44
C ASP A 637 25.42 -24.62 2.11
N ASN A 638 25.40 -25.88 1.65
CA ASN A 638 26.63 -26.65 1.46
C ASN A 638 27.28 -26.41 0.10
N ASN A 639 26.46 -26.21 -0.94
CA ASN A 639 26.91 -26.12 -2.34
C ASN A 639 26.32 -24.92 -3.08
N LEU A 640 25.49 -24.10 -2.41
CA LEU A 640 24.85 -22.92 -2.97
C LEU A 640 23.91 -23.21 -4.15
N TRP A 641 23.53 -24.48 -4.38
CA TRP A 641 22.57 -24.84 -5.41
C TRP A 641 21.19 -24.24 -5.13
N MET A 642 20.54 -23.78 -6.18
CA MET A 642 19.16 -23.31 -6.14
C MET A 642 18.22 -24.52 -6.24
N LYS A 643 17.39 -24.73 -5.23
CA LYS A 643 16.46 -25.87 -5.14
C LYS A 643 15.05 -25.43 -4.84
N SER A 644 14.08 -26.24 -5.25
CA SER A 644 12.69 -26.07 -4.83
C SER A 644 12.55 -26.32 -3.33
N GLN A 645 11.83 -25.43 -2.64
CA GLN A 645 11.54 -25.51 -1.21
C GLN A 645 10.06 -25.30 -0.96
N LEU A 646 9.51 -26.03 0.02
CA LEU A 646 8.13 -25.83 0.45
C LEU A 646 7.93 -24.40 0.94
N MET A 647 6.73 -23.86 0.71
CA MET A 647 6.39 -22.51 1.15
C MET A 647 6.59 -22.35 2.67
N THR A 648 6.22 -23.37 3.45
CA THR A 648 6.29 -23.44 4.91
C THR A 648 7.69 -23.47 5.52
N GLU A 649 8.74 -23.62 4.71
CA GLU A 649 10.12 -23.55 5.23
C GLU A 649 10.42 -22.16 5.78
N SER A 650 11.14 -22.09 6.91
CA SER A 650 11.41 -20.81 7.59
C SER A 650 12.23 -19.85 6.73
N ARG A 651 13.26 -20.33 6.06
CA ARG A 651 14.15 -19.50 5.22
C ARG A 651 13.53 -19.24 3.86
N THR A 652 13.66 -18.01 3.38
CA THR A 652 13.24 -17.59 2.04
C THR A 652 14.43 -16.95 1.36
N SER A 653 14.96 -17.59 0.31
CA SER A 653 15.97 -16.96 -0.54
C SER A 653 15.34 -15.85 -1.37
N ALA A 654 16.03 -14.72 -1.45
CA ALA A 654 15.57 -13.56 -2.21
C ALA A 654 16.69 -13.02 -3.10
N PHE A 655 16.32 -12.48 -4.26
CA PHE A 655 17.26 -11.97 -5.25
C PHE A 655 16.84 -10.60 -5.76
N SER A 656 17.79 -9.69 -5.94
CA SER A 656 17.54 -8.46 -6.70
C SER A 656 17.35 -8.79 -8.18
N VAL A 657 16.74 -7.88 -8.94
CA VAL A 657 16.58 -7.99 -10.40
C VAL A 657 17.28 -6.79 -11.02
N GLU A 658 18.55 -6.98 -11.38
CA GLU A 658 19.45 -5.93 -11.86
C GLU A 658 19.62 -6.05 -13.37
N VAL A 659 19.65 -4.91 -14.08
CA VAL A 659 19.96 -4.91 -15.51
C VAL A 659 21.40 -5.37 -15.70
N ASP A 660 21.60 -6.29 -16.65
CA ASP A 660 22.91 -6.70 -17.11
C ASP A 660 23.42 -5.67 -18.14
N ASP A 661 24.35 -4.84 -17.70
CA ASP A 661 24.96 -3.73 -18.44
C ASP A 661 26.01 -4.17 -19.48
N SER A 662 26.30 -5.47 -19.56
CA SER A 662 27.30 -6.00 -20.49
C SER A 662 26.82 -5.85 -21.94
N PRO A 663 27.39 -4.93 -22.74
CA PRO A 663 26.84 -4.55 -24.02
C PRO A 663 26.82 -5.74 -24.99
N LEU A 664 25.71 -5.87 -25.72
CA LEU A 664 25.57 -6.85 -26.80
C LEU A 664 26.16 -6.35 -28.12
N TYR A 665 26.24 -5.03 -28.26
CA TYR A 665 26.68 -4.34 -29.45
C TYR A 665 27.72 -3.29 -29.07
N ARG A 666 28.69 -3.10 -29.96
CA ARG A 666 29.68 -2.04 -29.85
C ARG A 666 28.99 -0.69 -30.04
N ARG A 667 29.23 0.21 -29.09
CA ARG A 667 28.87 1.63 -29.18
C ARG A 667 30.15 2.44 -29.42
N PHE A 668 30.10 3.43 -30.30
CA PHE A 668 31.26 4.24 -30.65
C PHE A 668 31.30 5.55 -29.86
N ASN A 669 31.04 5.46 -28.56
CA ASN A 669 30.96 6.62 -27.67
C ASN A 669 32.02 6.60 -26.57
N THR A 670 33.10 5.84 -26.74
CA THR A 670 34.13 5.72 -25.71
C THR A 670 35.27 6.69 -25.97
N THR A 671 36.14 6.86 -24.98
CA THR A 671 37.36 7.64 -25.15
C THR A 671 38.39 6.98 -26.08
N LYS A 672 38.14 5.73 -26.52
CA LYS A 672 38.95 5.06 -27.54
C LYS A 672 38.69 5.65 -28.92
N GLU A 673 37.45 6.04 -29.19
CA GLU A 673 37.03 6.66 -30.44
C GLU A 673 37.06 8.19 -30.36
N ASN A 674 36.96 8.82 -29.20
CA ASN A 674 36.97 10.30 -29.09
C ASN A 674 37.73 10.81 -27.85
N THR A 675 38.11 12.10 -27.78
CA THR A 675 38.75 12.67 -26.57
C THR A 675 37.78 12.79 -25.39
N VAL A 676 36.48 12.85 -25.69
CA VAL A 676 35.37 12.83 -24.74
C VAL A 676 34.37 11.79 -25.23
N ALA A 677 33.89 10.93 -24.34
CA ALA A 677 32.84 9.97 -24.64
C ALA A 677 31.57 10.70 -25.13
N SER A 678 31.19 10.52 -26.40
CA SER A 678 30.01 11.14 -27.01
C SER A 678 29.43 10.23 -28.09
N ASP A 679 28.11 10.25 -28.27
CA ASP A 679 27.41 9.59 -29.37
C ASP A 679 27.31 10.45 -30.63
N ASP A 680 27.96 11.60 -30.65
CA ASP A 680 28.06 12.43 -31.86
C ASP A 680 28.68 11.62 -33.01
N PRO A 681 28.21 11.84 -34.26
CA PRO A 681 28.82 11.19 -35.40
C PRO A 681 30.34 11.38 -35.46
N ASP A 682 31.05 10.31 -35.82
CA ASP A 682 32.51 10.28 -35.83
C ASP A 682 33.03 9.68 -37.14
N THR A 683 34.32 9.82 -37.41
CA THR A 683 34.96 9.27 -38.60
C THR A 683 35.94 8.16 -38.23
N LEU A 684 35.67 6.96 -38.74
CA LEU A 684 36.39 5.74 -38.38
C LEU A 684 36.99 5.05 -39.61
N LYS A 685 38.03 4.23 -39.39
CA LYS A 685 38.53 3.24 -40.35
C LYS A 685 38.22 1.85 -39.81
N PHE A 686 37.59 1.02 -40.63
CA PHE A 686 37.23 -0.36 -40.27
C PHE A 686 38.30 -1.32 -40.82
N PHE A 687 38.90 -2.14 -39.95
CA PHE A 687 39.93 -3.10 -40.33
C PHE A 687 39.58 -4.51 -39.91
N ARG A 688 40.12 -5.49 -40.63
CA ARG A 688 39.94 -6.91 -40.33
C ARG A 688 40.85 -7.34 -39.19
N VAL A 689 40.31 -8.05 -38.21
CA VAL A 689 41.09 -8.50 -37.04
C VAL A 689 42.15 -9.55 -37.43
N ASN A 690 41.86 -10.39 -38.44
CA ASN A 690 42.81 -11.38 -38.93
C ASN A 690 43.97 -10.79 -39.75
N ASN A 691 43.81 -9.56 -40.26
CA ASN A 691 44.82 -8.83 -40.99
C ASN A 691 44.51 -7.32 -40.90
N THR A 692 45.08 -6.64 -39.93
CA THR A 692 44.77 -5.23 -39.61
C THR A 692 45.17 -4.26 -40.72
N ALA A 693 46.01 -4.68 -41.65
CA ALA A 693 46.35 -3.90 -42.84
C ALA A 693 45.20 -3.88 -43.87
N ASP A 694 44.28 -4.85 -43.85
CA ASP A 694 43.14 -4.88 -44.74
C ASP A 694 41.98 -4.06 -44.16
N MET A 695 41.63 -2.97 -44.85
CA MET A 695 40.65 -2.00 -44.37
C MET A 695 39.53 -1.76 -45.40
N LEU A 696 38.35 -1.41 -44.91
CA LEU A 696 37.19 -1.10 -45.75
C LEU A 696 37.31 0.29 -46.39
N PHE A 697 36.79 0.43 -47.61
CA PHE A 697 36.75 1.70 -48.35
C PHE A 697 35.62 1.71 -49.39
N GLU A 698 35.33 2.87 -49.99
CA GLU A 698 34.44 3.00 -51.15
C GLU A 698 35.18 2.62 -52.45
N ASP A 699 34.76 1.52 -53.09
CA ASP A 699 35.30 1.01 -54.34
C ASP A 699 34.44 1.40 -55.55
N ALA A 700 34.75 2.55 -56.13
CA ALA A 700 34.09 3.08 -57.34
C ALA A 700 34.74 2.64 -58.66
N HIS A 701 36.04 2.31 -58.65
CA HIS A 701 36.85 2.23 -59.88
C HIS A 701 37.72 0.96 -60.00
N SER A 702 37.65 0.01 -59.07
CA SER A 702 38.42 -1.23 -59.20
C SER A 702 37.96 -2.09 -60.37
N VAL A 703 38.68 -3.17 -60.65
CA VAL A 703 38.25 -4.22 -61.58
C VAL A 703 36.89 -4.83 -61.23
N TYR A 704 36.41 -4.68 -59.99
CA TYR A 704 35.12 -5.18 -59.53
C TYR A 704 33.97 -4.15 -59.68
N SER A 705 34.29 -2.90 -60.04
CA SER A 705 33.35 -1.75 -60.04
C SER A 705 33.38 -0.91 -61.34
N LYS A 706 34.53 -0.81 -62.03
CA LYS A 706 34.78 0.12 -63.15
C LYS A 706 33.78 0.05 -64.32
N ASP A 707 33.22 -1.14 -64.58
CA ASP A 707 32.29 -1.37 -65.70
C ASP A 707 30.82 -1.38 -65.25
N LYS A 708 30.56 -1.10 -63.97
CA LYS A 708 29.23 -1.22 -63.35
C LYS A 708 28.63 0.12 -62.95
N GLU A 709 29.42 1.19 -62.87
CA GLU A 709 28.99 2.50 -62.38
C GLU A 709 28.33 2.43 -60.97
N ILE A 710 28.78 1.48 -60.14
CA ILE A 710 28.29 1.29 -58.77
C ILE A 710 29.49 1.39 -57.82
N ASN A 711 29.34 2.23 -56.80
CA ASN A 711 30.34 2.40 -55.75
C ASN A 711 30.17 1.30 -54.70
N PHE A 712 30.86 0.17 -54.84
CA PHE A 712 30.73 -0.93 -53.90
C PHE A 712 31.51 -0.67 -52.60
N LEU A 713 31.17 -1.39 -51.53
CA LEU A 713 32.09 -1.56 -50.40
C LEU A 713 33.25 -2.45 -50.86
N GLY A 714 34.47 -1.95 -50.73
CA GLY A 714 35.70 -2.67 -51.03
C GLY A 714 36.52 -2.97 -49.77
N VAL A 715 37.51 -3.85 -49.94
CA VAL A 715 38.58 -4.06 -48.96
C VAL A 715 39.92 -4.04 -49.68
N ASN A 716 40.91 -3.35 -49.12
CA ASN A 716 42.27 -3.35 -49.65
C ASN A 716 43.31 -3.22 -48.54
N ASN A 717 44.56 -3.57 -48.88
CA ASN A 717 45.66 -3.54 -47.95
C ASN A 717 46.28 -2.12 -47.87
N ASN A 718 46.42 -1.58 -46.65
CA ASN A 718 46.91 -0.22 -46.40
C ASN A 718 48.40 -0.01 -46.69
N ILE A 719 49.18 -1.08 -46.82
CA ILE A 719 50.58 -1.03 -47.26
C ILE A 719 50.66 -1.03 -48.79
N GLN A 720 49.85 -1.87 -49.45
CA GLN A 720 49.86 -1.99 -50.92
C GLN A 720 49.25 -0.76 -51.60
N TYR A 721 48.25 -0.16 -50.95
CA TYR A 721 47.44 0.95 -51.45
C TYR A 721 47.49 2.13 -50.46
N PRO A 722 48.67 2.74 -50.21
CA PRO A 722 48.83 3.77 -49.20
C PRO A 722 47.95 4.99 -49.45
N ASP A 723 47.63 5.27 -50.72
CA ASP A 723 46.81 6.42 -51.10
C ASP A 723 45.30 6.20 -50.89
N ALA A 724 44.82 4.97 -50.60
CA ALA A 724 43.39 4.70 -50.43
C ALA A 724 42.77 5.47 -49.26
N LYS A 725 41.62 6.12 -49.50
CA LYS A 725 40.82 6.82 -48.50
C LYS A 725 39.90 5.81 -47.83
N ARG A 726 40.17 5.56 -46.55
CA ARG A 726 39.48 4.52 -45.74
C ARG A 726 38.63 5.09 -44.64
N ALA A 727 38.60 6.42 -44.53
CA ALA A 727 37.74 7.12 -43.62
C ALA A 727 36.28 6.92 -44.03
N ILE A 728 35.48 6.46 -43.07
CA ILE A 728 34.03 6.29 -43.19
C ILE A 728 33.40 7.11 -42.07
N TYR A 729 32.49 7.99 -42.45
CA TYR A 729 31.66 8.73 -41.50
C TYR A 729 30.61 7.78 -40.90
N VAL A 730 30.55 7.71 -39.58
CA VAL A 730 29.62 6.89 -38.83
C VAL A 730 28.52 7.79 -38.28
N ASP A 731 27.40 7.79 -38.97
CA ASP A 731 26.23 8.60 -38.67
C ASP A 731 25.25 7.84 -37.76
N THR A 732 24.56 8.55 -36.87
CA THR A 732 23.62 7.92 -35.93
C THR A 732 22.24 7.76 -36.56
N ALA A 733 21.63 6.58 -36.41
CA ALA A 733 20.23 6.35 -36.80
C ALA A 733 19.34 6.17 -35.57
N TYR A 734 19.71 5.25 -34.67
CA TYR A 734 18.97 4.93 -33.45
C TYR A 734 19.92 4.40 -32.37
N VAL A 735 20.45 5.29 -31.53
CA VAL A 735 21.58 4.97 -30.63
C VAL A 735 21.27 5.21 -29.15
N ASP A 736 20.91 6.42 -28.74
CA ASP A 736 20.78 6.80 -27.32
C ASP A 736 19.31 6.98 -26.88
N ARG A 737 18.39 6.32 -27.58
CA ARG A 737 16.94 6.43 -27.37
C ARG A 737 16.24 5.07 -27.51
N GLY A 738 15.11 4.91 -26.79
CA GLY A 738 14.33 3.67 -26.77
C GLY A 738 15.21 2.44 -26.59
N THR A 739 15.11 1.45 -27.47
CA THR A 739 15.96 0.23 -27.41
C THR A 739 17.35 0.41 -28.04
N GLY A 740 17.71 1.61 -28.49
CA GLY A 740 18.98 1.93 -29.13
C GLY A 740 20.18 1.72 -28.21
N TYR A 741 20.03 1.97 -26.90
CA TYR A 741 21.14 1.76 -25.96
C TYR A 741 21.55 0.28 -25.85
N ILE A 742 20.68 -0.64 -26.29
CA ILE A 742 20.93 -2.09 -26.32
C ILE A 742 21.48 -2.51 -27.68
N LYS A 743 20.84 -2.09 -28.77
CA LYS A 743 21.33 -2.27 -30.15
C LYS A 743 21.43 -0.91 -30.83
N PRO A 744 22.60 -0.27 -30.77
CA PRO A 744 22.85 0.94 -31.55
C PRO A 744 22.78 0.64 -33.04
N GLN A 745 22.08 1.49 -33.79
CA GLN A 745 22.03 1.47 -35.25
C GLN A 745 22.73 2.71 -35.82
N TYR A 746 23.64 2.46 -36.75
CA TYR A 746 24.41 3.50 -37.42
C TYR A 746 24.23 3.41 -38.94
N MET A 747 24.46 4.51 -39.63
CA MET A 747 24.61 4.53 -41.08
C MET A 747 26.07 4.88 -41.41
N LEU A 748 26.60 4.30 -42.47
CA LEU A 748 28.00 4.47 -42.85
C LEU A 748 28.07 5.29 -44.14
N ALA A 749 28.81 6.40 -44.14
CA ALA A 749 28.83 7.32 -45.27
C ALA A 749 30.22 7.79 -45.68
N VAL A 750 30.31 8.22 -46.93
CA VAL A 750 31.49 8.84 -47.55
C VAL A 750 31.06 10.05 -48.38
N GLY A 751 31.97 10.96 -48.67
CA GLY A 751 31.67 12.20 -49.39
C GLY A 751 30.73 13.12 -48.61
N VAL A 752 30.84 13.15 -47.29
CA VAL A 752 29.89 13.84 -46.41
C VAL A 752 30.01 15.35 -46.52
N ASN A 753 28.87 16.01 -46.75
CA ASN A 753 28.67 17.45 -46.71
C ASN A 753 27.59 17.77 -45.67
N VAL A 754 27.96 18.55 -44.64
CA VAL A 754 27.01 19.00 -43.61
C VAL A 754 26.42 20.34 -44.03
N VAL A 755 25.11 20.37 -44.26
CA VAL A 755 24.38 21.60 -44.55
C VAL A 755 23.81 22.12 -43.22
N PRO A 756 24.29 23.27 -42.71
CA PRO A 756 23.83 23.79 -41.43
C PRO A 756 22.36 24.24 -41.53
N GLY A 757 21.65 24.13 -40.41
CA GLY A 757 20.34 24.74 -40.28
C GLY A 757 20.43 26.26 -40.28
N ILE A 758 19.32 26.91 -40.61
CA ILE A 758 19.17 28.36 -40.50
C ILE A 758 18.20 28.60 -39.35
N ASP A 759 18.60 29.41 -38.37
CA ASP A 759 17.72 29.76 -37.26
C ASP A 759 16.50 30.55 -37.75
N ALA A 760 15.36 30.36 -37.09
CA ALA A 760 14.19 31.18 -37.35
C ALA A 760 14.47 32.62 -36.95
N GLU A 761 14.15 33.58 -37.82
CA GLU A 761 14.16 35.00 -37.48
C GLU A 761 12.73 35.45 -37.18
N PRO A 762 12.49 36.08 -36.01
CA PRO A 762 11.17 36.59 -35.70
C PRO A 762 10.84 37.75 -36.65
N CYS A 763 9.55 37.96 -36.89
CA CYS A 763 9.01 39.09 -37.62
C CYS A 763 9.69 40.40 -37.16
N PRO A 764 10.39 41.13 -38.05
CA PRO A 764 11.14 42.32 -37.68
C PRO A 764 10.26 43.56 -37.47
N LEU A 765 8.96 43.45 -37.71
CA LEU A 765 8.00 44.56 -37.69
C LEU A 765 7.21 44.54 -36.38
N GLU A 766 7.23 45.63 -35.61
CA GLU A 766 6.35 45.82 -34.45
C GLU A 766 4.91 46.13 -34.90
N HIS A 767 4.09 45.09 -35.06
CA HIS A 767 2.67 45.17 -35.39
C HIS A 767 1.90 43.99 -34.79
N ASN A 768 0.57 44.06 -34.81
CA ASN A 768 -0.27 42.91 -34.48
C ASN A 768 -0.10 41.84 -35.58
N HIS A 769 0.37 40.65 -35.20
CA HIS A 769 0.83 39.59 -36.11
C HIS A 769 -0.30 38.89 -36.90
N GLY A 770 -1.56 39.28 -36.69
CA GLY A 770 -2.71 38.79 -37.43
C GLY A 770 -3.25 37.47 -36.86
N TYR A 771 -4.07 36.78 -37.65
CA TYR A 771 -4.68 35.50 -37.29
C TYR A 771 -4.43 34.46 -38.40
N ASP A 772 -4.35 33.19 -38.04
CA ASP A 772 -4.27 32.08 -39.00
C ASP A 772 -5.61 31.84 -39.72
N LYS A 773 -5.66 30.80 -40.57
CA LYS A 773 -6.86 30.43 -41.35
C LYS A 773 -8.02 29.93 -40.47
N ASP A 774 -7.73 29.56 -39.23
CA ASP A 774 -8.67 29.04 -38.23
C ASP A 774 -9.08 30.13 -37.22
N GLY A 775 -8.54 31.35 -37.35
CA GLY A 775 -8.86 32.51 -36.51
C GLY A 775 -8.04 32.61 -35.23
N ASN A 776 -6.93 31.86 -35.08
CA ASN A 776 -6.04 31.96 -33.92
C ASN A 776 -4.99 33.06 -34.11
N PRO A 777 -4.68 33.87 -33.09
CA PRO A 777 -3.68 34.92 -33.20
C PRO A 777 -2.30 34.33 -33.48
N LEU A 778 -1.64 34.84 -34.52
CA LEU A 778 -0.28 34.49 -34.86
C LEU A 778 0.69 35.20 -33.91
N ASP A 779 1.85 34.59 -33.65
CA ASP A 779 2.93 35.20 -32.88
C ASP A 779 4.01 35.79 -33.81
N LYS A 780 5.05 36.37 -33.20
CA LYS A 780 6.18 36.94 -33.94
C LYS A 780 6.96 35.92 -34.77
N TRP A 781 6.78 34.62 -34.55
CA TRP A 781 7.48 33.54 -35.25
C TRP A 781 6.67 32.92 -36.38
N THR A 782 5.35 33.08 -36.34
CA THR A 782 4.40 32.42 -37.25
C THR A 782 3.69 33.40 -38.19
N CYS A 783 3.92 34.71 -38.03
CA CYS A 783 3.48 35.76 -38.96
C CYS A 783 4.18 35.64 -40.33
N SER A 784 3.51 36.09 -41.41
CA SER A 784 4.05 36.08 -42.79
C SER A 784 5.34 36.87 -43.01
N HIS A 785 5.75 37.69 -42.03
CA HIS A 785 6.97 38.48 -42.06
C HIS A 785 8.12 37.85 -41.24
N ALA A 786 7.85 36.75 -40.53
CA ALA A 786 8.91 35.96 -39.91
C ALA A 786 9.63 35.13 -40.97
N THR A 787 10.92 34.90 -40.79
CA THR A 787 11.70 33.96 -41.60
C THR A 787 11.72 32.62 -40.88
N PRO A 788 11.01 31.59 -41.36
CA PRO A 788 11.05 30.29 -40.72
C PRO A 788 12.46 29.72 -40.76
N GLY A 789 12.89 29.12 -39.65
CA GLY A 789 14.12 28.38 -39.62
C GLY A 789 14.03 27.12 -40.49
N THR A 790 15.17 26.61 -40.92
CA THR A 790 15.27 25.34 -41.65
C THR A 790 16.22 24.42 -40.91
N ASP A 791 15.81 23.18 -40.63
CA ASP A 791 16.72 22.22 -39.99
C ASP A 791 17.91 21.90 -40.91
N GLY A 792 19.07 21.71 -40.28
CA GLY A 792 20.24 21.19 -40.98
C GLY A 792 20.06 19.74 -41.41
N TYR A 793 20.93 19.29 -42.32
CA TYR A 793 20.94 17.92 -42.80
C TYR A 793 22.33 17.52 -43.30
N ILE A 794 22.55 16.22 -43.45
CA ILE A 794 23.82 15.66 -43.90
C ILE A 794 23.59 15.00 -45.26
N ARG A 795 24.38 15.38 -46.26
CA ARG A 795 24.38 14.74 -47.57
C ARG A 795 25.65 13.92 -47.72
N GLY A 796 25.56 12.74 -48.32
CA GLY A 796 26.73 11.95 -48.68
C GLY A 796 26.31 10.67 -49.39
N ARG A 797 27.27 9.81 -49.68
CA ARG A 797 26.98 8.46 -50.16
C ARG A 797 26.93 7.51 -48.98
N TYR A 798 25.75 7.00 -48.70
CA TYR A 798 25.49 6.10 -47.59
C TYR A 798 25.55 4.64 -48.06
N LEU A 799 26.20 3.80 -47.27
CA LEU A 799 26.31 2.37 -47.49
C LEU A 799 24.94 1.71 -47.30
N ILE A 800 24.59 0.84 -48.24
CA ILE A 800 23.38 0.03 -48.18
C ILE A 800 23.69 -1.44 -48.46
N ASN A 801 22.92 -2.31 -47.81
CA ASN A 801 22.75 -3.69 -48.21
C ASN A 801 21.89 -3.73 -49.47
N THR A 802 22.47 -4.14 -50.60
CA THR A 802 21.81 -4.06 -51.90
C THR A 802 20.85 -5.22 -52.15
N VAL A 803 20.30 -5.84 -51.11
CA VAL A 803 19.37 -6.98 -51.26
C VAL A 803 18.12 -6.60 -52.04
N ASP A 804 17.65 -5.35 -51.93
CA ASP A 804 16.54 -4.84 -52.74
C ASP A 804 16.97 -4.58 -54.18
N SER A 805 18.13 -3.94 -54.40
CA SER A 805 18.67 -3.67 -55.73
C SER A 805 19.07 -4.94 -56.49
N ALA A 806 19.43 -5.99 -55.75
CA ALA A 806 19.72 -7.29 -56.32
C ALA A 806 18.46 -7.99 -56.85
N LYS A 807 17.23 -7.49 -56.62
CA LYS A 807 16.00 -8.09 -57.17
C LYS A 807 15.67 -7.49 -58.54
N VAL A 808 15.45 -8.32 -59.56
CA VAL A 808 14.93 -7.83 -60.86
C VAL A 808 13.40 -7.75 -60.79
N ASN A 809 12.82 -6.59 -61.14
CA ASN A 809 11.37 -6.31 -61.12
C ASN A 809 10.67 -6.52 -59.77
N GLY A 810 11.39 -6.41 -58.63
CA GLY A 810 10.80 -6.38 -57.29
C GLY A 810 10.20 -7.69 -56.76
N ALA A 811 10.37 -8.83 -57.44
CA ALA A 811 9.82 -10.12 -57.01
C ALA A 811 10.77 -10.91 -56.09
N TYR A 812 10.23 -11.52 -55.02
CA TYR A 812 10.98 -12.30 -54.01
C TYR A 812 11.13 -13.79 -54.35
N ALA A 813 10.33 -14.33 -55.28
CA ALA A 813 10.25 -15.76 -55.56
C ALA A 813 10.84 -16.11 -56.94
N GLY A 814 11.87 -16.96 -56.95
CA GLY A 814 12.62 -17.36 -58.14
C GLY A 814 13.82 -16.44 -58.36
N ALA A 815 15.02 -17.02 -58.50
CA ALA A 815 16.32 -16.35 -58.52
C ALA A 815 16.51 -15.39 -59.71
N VAL A 816 15.78 -14.28 -59.77
CA VAL A 816 16.09 -13.18 -60.66
C VAL A 816 16.88 -12.15 -59.87
N ARG A 817 18.20 -12.36 -59.85
CA ARG A 817 19.14 -11.48 -59.20
C ARG A 817 19.85 -10.61 -60.22
N ASP A 818 19.90 -9.29 -60.03
CA ASP A 818 20.76 -8.43 -60.85
C ASP A 818 22.22 -8.81 -60.58
N ALA A 819 22.86 -9.38 -61.60
CA ALA A 819 24.22 -9.89 -61.54
C ALA A 819 25.25 -8.81 -61.15
N ASN A 820 24.91 -7.52 -61.32
CA ASN A 820 25.79 -6.43 -60.92
C ASN A 820 26.00 -6.37 -59.40
N TYR A 821 24.95 -6.66 -58.62
CA TYR A 821 24.92 -6.60 -57.16
C TYR A 821 25.22 -7.93 -56.47
N ILE A 822 25.52 -8.99 -57.24
CA ILE A 822 25.81 -10.32 -56.72
C ILE A 822 27.27 -10.70 -56.96
N TRP A 823 27.90 -11.28 -55.94
CA TRP A 823 29.22 -11.90 -56.03
C TRP A 823 29.18 -13.30 -55.39
N ASN A 824 29.59 -14.32 -56.13
CA ASN A 824 29.57 -15.72 -55.68
C ASN A 824 28.23 -16.15 -55.02
N ASN A 825 27.10 -15.77 -55.64
CA ASN A 825 25.73 -16.00 -55.17
C ASN A 825 25.33 -15.26 -53.86
N GLN A 826 26.14 -14.31 -53.40
CA GLN A 826 25.89 -13.48 -52.23
C GLN A 826 25.67 -12.01 -52.63
N VAL A 827 24.90 -11.29 -51.82
CA VAL A 827 24.57 -9.87 -52.03
C VAL A 827 25.76 -9.00 -51.63
N ARG A 828 26.11 -8.00 -52.45
CA ARG A 828 27.16 -7.01 -52.15
C ARG A 828 26.59 -5.84 -51.34
N LEU A 829 27.47 -4.95 -50.87
CA LEU A 829 27.08 -3.67 -50.29
C LEU A 829 27.57 -2.54 -51.20
N ALA A 830 26.81 -1.45 -51.29
CA ALA A 830 27.15 -0.31 -52.13
C ALA A 830 26.82 1.03 -51.46
N PHE A 831 27.58 2.06 -51.79
CA PHE A 831 27.36 3.44 -51.38
C PHE A 831 26.46 4.14 -52.40
N VAL A 832 25.38 4.78 -51.92
CA VAL A 832 24.40 5.50 -52.75
C VAL A 832 24.21 6.92 -52.24
N GLU A 833 24.07 7.89 -53.15
CA GLU A 833 23.79 9.28 -52.79
C GLU A 833 22.51 9.37 -51.95
N ALA A 834 22.59 10.00 -50.78
CA ALA A 834 21.47 10.15 -49.87
C ALA A 834 21.61 11.38 -48.96
N ILE A 835 20.49 11.79 -48.38
CA ILE A 835 20.42 12.87 -47.39
C ILE A 835 19.84 12.33 -46.09
N HIS A 836 20.57 12.47 -44.98
CA HIS A 836 20.07 12.24 -43.64
C HIS A 836 19.53 13.54 -43.04
N LYS A 837 18.25 13.55 -42.70
CA LYS A 837 17.58 14.67 -42.03
C LYS A 837 16.63 14.13 -40.95
N ALA A 838 16.89 14.50 -39.69
CA ALA A 838 16.15 13.99 -38.54
C ALA A 838 16.03 12.45 -38.60
N ASP A 839 14.87 11.87 -38.30
CA ASP A 839 14.68 10.41 -38.30
C ASP A 839 14.45 9.80 -39.69
N THR A 840 15.03 10.37 -40.75
CA THR A 840 14.80 9.91 -42.13
C THR A 840 16.07 10.00 -42.99
N LEU A 841 16.35 8.91 -43.70
CA LEU A 841 17.30 8.88 -44.80
C LEU A 841 16.55 8.95 -46.15
N TYR A 842 16.92 9.89 -47.00
CA TYR A 842 16.38 10.09 -48.34
C TYR A 842 17.38 9.57 -49.37
N ILE A 843 17.14 8.40 -49.98
CA ILE A 843 17.99 7.85 -51.04
C ILE A 843 17.72 8.57 -52.37
N LEU A 844 18.76 9.15 -52.97
CA LEU A 844 18.65 9.95 -54.19
C LEU A 844 19.02 9.10 -55.42
N ASP A 845 18.09 8.97 -56.36
CA ASP A 845 18.26 8.24 -57.61
C ASP A 845 18.02 9.13 -58.84
N GLY A 846 18.63 8.76 -59.97
CA GLY A 846 18.47 9.45 -61.26
C GLY A 846 18.66 10.97 -61.14
N ALA A 847 17.68 11.74 -61.62
CA ALA A 847 17.73 13.20 -61.58
C ALA A 847 17.73 13.80 -60.16
N ASN A 848 17.35 13.05 -59.12
CA ASN A 848 17.39 13.52 -57.74
C ASN A 848 18.82 13.56 -57.17
N ALA A 849 19.73 12.75 -57.72
CA ALA A 849 21.14 12.72 -57.30
C ALA A 849 21.87 14.03 -57.64
N ASP A 850 21.41 14.76 -58.67
CA ASP A 850 22.01 16.02 -59.15
C ASP A 850 21.44 17.29 -58.48
N LEU A 851 20.53 17.15 -57.50
CA LEU A 851 19.98 18.30 -56.78
C LEU A 851 21.11 19.08 -56.10
N THR A 852 21.00 20.41 -56.04
CA THR A 852 21.97 21.28 -55.36
C THR A 852 21.48 21.64 -53.96
N ASP A 853 22.40 21.78 -53.02
CA ASP A 853 22.09 22.25 -51.67
C ASP A 853 21.83 23.78 -51.67
N PRO A 854 20.85 24.30 -50.92
CA PRO A 854 19.91 23.58 -50.07
C PRO A 854 18.78 22.86 -50.86
N VAL A 855 18.45 21.64 -50.46
CA VAL A 855 17.46 20.78 -51.14
C VAL A 855 16.03 21.08 -50.70
N ASP A 856 15.11 21.17 -51.68
CA ASP A 856 13.67 21.22 -51.45
C ASP A 856 13.10 19.81 -51.24
N PHE A 857 12.99 19.37 -49.98
CA PHE A 857 12.50 18.04 -49.60
C PHE A 857 11.05 17.76 -50.02
N THR A 858 10.25 18.78 -50.37
CA THR A 858 8.87 18.57 -50.86
C THR A 858 8.83 17.95 -52.26
N LYS A 859 9.94 18.06 -53.01
CA LYS A 859 10.09 17.50 -54.36
C LYS A 859 10.62 16.07 -54.39
N LEU A 860 11.05 15.53 -53.24
CA LEU A 860 11.60 14.17 -53.17
C LEU A 860 10.49 13.12 -53.13
N PRO A 861 10.61 12.01 -53.89
CA PRO A 861 9.58 10.97 -53.96
C PRO A 861 9.48 10.21 -52.63
N VAL A 862 8.27 9.79 -52.24
CA VAL A 862 8.04 9.04 -50.98
C VAL A 862 8.87 7.76 -50.92
N ALA A 863 9.09 7.08 -52.05
CA ALA A 863 9.88 5.84 -52.12
C ALA A 863 11.36 6.00 -51.71
N SER A 864 11.90 7.23 -51.77
CA SER A 864 13.27 7.55 -51.32
C SER A 864 13.42 7.53 -49.80
N LYS A 865 12.31 7.67 -49.06
CA LYS A 865 12.33 7.85 -47.61
C LYS A 865 12.50 6.52 -46.88
N LYS A 866 13.48 6.45 -45.98
CA LYS A 866 13.70 5.35 -45.03
C LYS A 866 13.62 5.92 -43.62
N TYR A 867 12.62 5.51 -42.86
CA TYR A 867 12.44 5.91 -41.48
C TYR A 867 13.52 5.27 -40.59
N LEU A 868 14.07 6.04 -39.65
CA LEU A 868 15.16 5.62 -38.77
C LEU A 868 14.76 5.59 -37.28
N GLY A 869 13.56 6.08 -36.93
CA GLY A 869 13.13 6.25 -35.54
C GLY A 869 12.65 4.98 -34.82
N ASP A 870 13.12 3.81 -35.24
CA ASP A 870 12.91 2.53 -34.54
C ASP A 870 14.13 1.62 -34.70
N ASN A 871 14.14 0.52 -33.95
CA ASN A 871 15.28 -0.41 -33.92
C ASN A 871 15.15 -1.62 -34.87
N THR A 872 14.23 -1.58 -35.84
CA THR A 872 14.06 -2.65 -36.84
C THR A 872 15.27 -2.73 -37.78
N HIS A 873 15.57 -3.92 -38.33
CA HIS A 873 16.58 -4.06 -39.37
C HIS A 873 16.13 -3.35 -40.66
N LYS A 874 17.05 -2.59 -41.25
CA LYS A 874 16.82 -1.83 -42.49
C LYS A 874 18.05 -2.01 -43.35
N ASN A 875 17.88 -1.99 -44.67
CA ASN A 875 18.99 -2.13 -45.61
C ASN A 875 19.99 -0.96 -45.57
N VAL A 876 19.70 0.09 -44.82
CA VAL A 876 20.52 1.31 -44.72
C VAL A 876 21.22 1.47 -43.36
N VAL A 877 20.97 0.58 -42.40
CA VAL A 877 21.52 0.65 -41.04
C VAL A 877 22.34 -0.59 -40.72
N PHE A 878 23.35 -0.39 -39.87
CA PHE A 878 24.28 -1.42 -39.43
C PHE A 878 24.42 -1.37 -37.91
N SER A 879 24.55 -2.56 -37.31
CA SER A 879 24.82 -2.73 -35.89
C SER A 879 26.06 -3.58 -35.71
N PHE A 880 26.84 -3.31 -34.66
CA PHE A 880 28.17 -3.91 -34.49
C PHE A 880 28.13 -4.93 -33.37
N ARG A 881 27.87 -6.20 -33.69
CA ARG A 881 27.60 -7.26 -32.71
C ARG A 881 28.88 -7.77 -32.05
N LEU A 882 28.97 -7.69 -30.71
CA LEU A 882 30.13 -8.20 -29.96
C LEU A 882 30.10 -9.73 -29.88
N LEU A 883 31.27 -10.36 -30.03
CA LEU A 883 31.44 -11.81 -29.94
C LEU A 883 31.53 -12.30 -28.48
N GLU A 884 32.25 -11.56 -27.66
CA GLU A 884 32.54 -11.89 -26.26
C GLU A 884 32.42 -10.63 -25.40
N GLU A 885 32.08 -10.83 -24.13
CA GLU A 885 31.99 -9.74 -23.15
C GLU A 885 33.38 -9.11 -22.92
N GLY A 886 33.45 -7.77 -22.92
CA GLY A 886 34.71 -7.04 -22.77
C GLY A 886 35.58 -6.96 -24.04
N SER A 887 35.17 -7.59 -25.14
CA SER A 887 35.86 -7.48 -26.43
C SER A 887 35.56 -6.15 -27.15
N ASP A 888 36.53 -5.63 -27.91
CA ASP A 888 36.31 -4.54 -28.87
C ASP A 888 36.01 -5.08 -30.29
N ASN A 889 36.14 -6.40 -30.50
CA ASN A 889 35.96 -7.02 -31.82
C ASN A 889 34.49 -7.36 -32.07
N PHE A 890 34.01 -7.08 -33.28
CA PHE A 890 32.61 -7.24 -33.63
C PHE A 890 32.39 -7.81 -35.03
N LEU A 891 31.20 -8.35 -35.24
CA LEU A 891 30.61 -8.60 -36.56
C LEU A 891 29.77 -7.40 -36.99
N ILE A 892 29.75 -7.09 -38.28
CA ILE A 892 28.86 -6.06 -38.83
C ILE A 892 27.53 -6.74 -39.21
N GLU A 893 26.48 -6.48 -38.44
CA GLU A 893 25.12 -6.97 -38.59
C GLU A 893 24.31 -6.02 -39.49
N SER A 894 23.68 -6.57 -40.53
CA SER A 894 22.91 -5.79 -41.53
C SER A 894 21.49 -6.30 -41.75
N ALA A 895 21.18 -7.54 -41.38
CA ALA A 895 19.86 -8.14 -41.60
C ALA A 895 19.53 -9.23 -40.55
N GLU A 896 18.26 -9.62 -40.48
CA GLU A 896 17.75 -10.73 -39.68
C GLU A 896 16.92 -11.68 -40.56
N THR A 897 16.80 -12.96 -40.17
CA THR A 897 15.91 -13.93 -40.83
C THR A 897 15.06 -14.77 -39.86
N ASP A 898 15.08 -14.46 -38.57
CA ASP A 898 14.36 -15.18 -37.50
C ASP A 898 13.27 -14.35 -36.81
N GLY A 899 12.98 -13.17 -37.35
CA GLY A 899 12.01 -12.20 -36.84
C GLY A 899 12.48 -11.47 -35.58
N GLN A 900 13.75 -11.61 -35.17
CA GLN A 900 14.28 -10.96 -33.98
C GLN A 900 14.86 -9.59 -34.31
N MET A 901 14.20 -8.55 -33.78
CA MET A 901 14.64 -7.16 -33.93
C MET A 901 16.05 -6.93 -33.35
N ILE A 902 16.41 -7.56 -32.24
CA ILE A 902 17.71 -7.40 -31.59
C ILE A 902 18.33 -8.77 -31.36
N ALA A 903 19.64 -8.86 -31.54
CA ALA A 903 20.42 -10.06 -31.31
C ALA A 903 19.92 -11.29 -32.10
N PRO A 904 19.65 -11.17 -33.42
CA PRO A 904 19.16 -12.29 -34.19
C PRO A 904 20.13 -13.47 -34.11
N MET A 905 19.59 -14.65 -33.85
CA MET A 905 20.35 -15.90 -33.87
C MET A 905 20.54 -16.39 -35.30
N GLN A 906 19.74 -15.93 -36.25
CA GLN A 906 19.95 -16.06 -37.70
C GLN A 906 19.95 -14.66 -38.34
N GLY A 907 21.13 -14.22 -38.79
CA GLY A 907 21.35 -12.85 -39.25
C GLY A 907 22.17 -12.77 -40.54
N GLY A 908 22.20 -11.57 -41.12
CA GLY A 908 23.05 -11.20 -42.25
C GLY A 908 24.28 -10.44 -41.77
N TRP A 909 25.45 -11.03 -41.99
CA TRP A 909 26.75 -10.56 -41.49
C TRP A 909 27.68 -10.20 -42.66
N VAL A 910 28.47 -9.14 -42.52
CA VAL A 910 29.47 -8.79 -43.55
C VAL A 910 30.62 -9.81 -43.54
N LYS A 911 30.92 -10.35 -44.73
CA LYS A 911 31.98 -11.33 -45.00
C LYS A 911 32.87 -10.85 -46.13
N ILE A 912 34.17 -11.17 -46.09
CA ILE A 912 35.06 -11.02 -47.24
C ILE A 912 35.12 -12.32 -48.04
N GLN A 913 34.46 -12.36 -49.21
CA GLN A 913 34.44 -13.52 -50.11
C GLN A 913 35.36 -13.27 -51.31
N ASN A 914 36.51 -13.94 -51.35
CA ASN A 914 37.52 -13.77 -52.42
C ASN A 914 37.94 -12.30 -52.63
N GLY A 915 38.14 -11.55 -51.54
CA GLY A 915 38.52 -10.13 -51.60
C GLY A 915 37.37 -9.15 -51.81
N VAL A 916 36.12 -9.63 -51.86
CA VAL A 916 34.92 -8.79 -52.05
C VAL A 916 34.01 -8.85 -50.82
N PRO A 917 33.67 -7.71 -50.20
CA PRO A 917 32.64 -7.66 -49.15
C PRO A 917 31.25 -8.07 -49.65
N VAL A 918 30.63 -9.03 -48.95
CA VAL A 918 29.29 -9.57 -49.22
C VAL A 918 28.52 -9.84 -47.92
N ILE A 919 27.21 -10.02 -48.01
CA ILE A 919 26.37 -10.46 -46.89
C ILE A 919 26.30 -11.99 -46.84
N SER A 920 26.67 -12.56 -45.70
CA SER A 920 26.51 -13.98 -45.36
C SER A 920 25.35 -14.15 -44.40
N TYR A 921 24.36 -14.97 -44.77
CA TYR A 921 23.25 -15.32 -43.89
C TYR A 921 23.58 -16.61 -43.15
N ALA A 922 23.80 -16.50 -41.85
CA ALA A 922 24.25 -17.63 -41.02
C ALA A 922 23.75 -17.49 -39.58
N ALA A 923 23.74 -18.60 -38.86
CA ALA A 923 23.49 -18.58 -37.43
C ALA A 923 24.64 -17.85 -36.69
N PHE A 924 24.33 -17.10 -35.63
CA PHE A 924 25.36 -16.34 -34.88
C PHE A 924 26.51 -17.24 -34.37
N SER A 925 26.21 -18.48 -33.98
CA SER A 925 27.22 -19.46 -33.54
C SER A 925 28.20 -19.86 -34.64
N ASP A 926 27.77 -19.81 -35.90
CA ASP A 926 28.57 -20.19 -37.07
C ASP A 926 29.18 -18.95 -37.74
N ALA A 927 28.58 -17.76 -37.53
CA ALA A 927 29.00 -16.49 -38.10
C ALA A 927 30.43 -16.10 -37.71
N ALA A 928 30.92 -16.49 -36.53
CA ALA A 928 32.33 -16.26 -36.16
C ALA A 928 33.32 -17.01 -37.08
N ASN A 929 32.89 -18.12 -37.70
CA ASN A 929 33.70 -18.91 -38.63
C ASN A 929 33.42 -18.56 -40.09
N GLU A 930 32.22 -18.05 -40.39
CA GLU A 930 31.75 -17.80 -41.76
C GLU A 930 31.78 -16.33 -42.19
N ALA A 931 31.75 -15.38 -41.26
CA ALA A 931 31.78 -13.94 -41.49
C ALA A 931 33.14 -13.34 -41.12
N GLU A 932 33.31 -12.04 -41.36
CA GLU A 932 34.54 -11.34 -41.07
C GLU A 932 34.45 -10.61 -39.72
N ILE A 933 35.50 -10.73 -38.91
CA ILE A 933 35.62 -10.04 -37.62
C ILE A 933 36.34 -8.71 -37.84
N PHE A 934 35.69 -7.62 -37.43
CA PHE A 934 36.18 -6.26 -37.59
C PHE A 934 36.48 -5.59 -36.26
N ASN A 935 37.29 -4.55 -36.34
CA ASN A 935 37.46 -3.53 -35.32
C ASN A 935 37.71 -2.17 -36.02
N VAL A 936 37.76 -1.08 -35.26
CA VAL A 936 37.84 0.29 -35.77
C VAL A 936 38.96 1.08 -35.11
N GLU A 937 39.43 2.10 -35.83
CA GLU A 937 40.25 3.18 -35.28
C GLU A 937 39.68 4.54 -35.70
N LYS A 938 39.76 5.54 -34.83
CA LYS A 938 39.37 6.91 -35.16
C LYS A 938 40.35 7.53 -36.15
N THR A 939 39.85 8.35 -37.07
CA THR A 939 40.69 9.13 -37.97
C THR A 939 40.14 10.54 -38.18
N SER A 940 41.02 11.50 -38.45
CA SER A 940 40.65 12.86 -38.89
C SER A 940 40.67 13.01 -40.42
N GLU A 941 40.94 11.93 -41.15
CA GLU A 941 40.88 11.92 -42.61
C GLU A 941 39.47 12.21 -43.09
N THR A 942 39.33 13.01 -44.15
CA THR A 942 38.03 13.27 -44.76
C THR A 942 37.50 12.00 -45.44
N PRO A 943 36.27 11.54 -45.14
CA PRO A 943 35.63 10.43 -45.83
C PRO A 943 35.35 10.82 -47.28
N THR A 944 36.18 10.39 -48.22
CA THR A 944 35.99 10.69 -49.65
C THR A 944 36.23 9.45 -50.48
N ALA A 945 35.57 9.36 -51.63
CA ALA A 945 35.88 8.36 -52.65
C ALA A 945 37.34 8.52 -53.10
N ASN A 946 38.02 7.41 -53.38
CA ASN A 946 39.18 7.47 -54.26
C ASN A 946 39.46 6.14 -54.97
N GLU A 947 40.31 6.24 -55.98
CA GLU A 947 41.00 5.11 -56.59
C GLU A 947 42.43 5.05 -56.02
N PRO A 948 42.80 4.02 -55.25
CA PRO A 948 44.18 3.88 -54.86
C PRO A 948 45.01 3.32 -56.01
N GLY A 949 46.02 4.07 -56.44
CA GLY A 949 47.11 3.53 -57.26
C GLY A 949 47.93 2.52 -56.45
N LEU A 950 48.49 1.52 -57.15
CA LEU A 950 49.50 0.63 -56.56
C LEU A 950 50.73 1.45 -56.16
N SER A 951 51.23 1.28 -54.93
CA SER A 951 52.51 1.86 -54.54
C SER A 951 53.65 1.19 -55.30
N THR A 952 54.35 1.95 -56.15
CA THR A 952 55.60 1.50 -56.79
C THR A 952 56.84 1.77 -55.93
N LYS A 953 56.68 2.37 -54.73
CA LYS A 953 57.80 2.87 -53.92
C LYS A 953 58.16 2.01 -52.69
N THR A 954 57.30 1.08 -52.30
CA THR A 954 57.47 0.25 -51.09
C THR A 954 57.38 -1.22 -51.46
N VAL A 955 58.38 -2.03 -51.07
CA VAL A 955 58.33 -3.48 -51.29
C VAL A 955 57.25 -4.09 -50.42
N SER A 956 56.34 -4.88 -51.01
CA SER A 956 55.34 -5.65 -50.27
C SER A 956 55.24 -7.08 -50.80
N VAL A 957 54.97 -8.05 -49.92
CA VAL A 957 54.78 -9.47 -50.27
C VAL A 957 53.36 -9.88 -49.84
N VAL A 958 52.56 -10.36 -50.80
CA VAL A 958 51.18 -10.79 -50.56
C VAL A 958 51.01 -12.24 -51.02
N ALA A 959 50.43 -13.08 -50.16
CA ALA A 959 50.14 -14.47 -50.49
C ALA A 959 48.75 -14.60 -51.12
N GLY A 960 48.68 -15.22 -52.31
CA GLY A 960 47.45 -15.52 -53.03
C GLY A 960 47.06 -17.00 -52.94
N ASN A 961 46.13 -17.41 -53.81
CA ASN A 961 45.78 -18.82 -54.01
C ASN A 961 46.78 -19.44 -55.00
N GLY A 962 47.70 -20.26 -54.51
CA GLY A 962 48.78 -20.84 -55.33
C GLY A 962 49.85 -19.87 -55.85
N THR A 963 49.89 -18.62 -55.37
CA THR A 963 50.85 -17.60 -55.81
C THR A 963 51.33 -16.71 -54.66
N VAL A 964 52.46 -16.04 -54.86
CA VAL A 964 52.95 -14.92 -54.06
C VAL A 964 53.14 -13.73 -55.00
N THR A 965 52.49 -12.62 -54.70
CA THR A 965 52.65 -11.35 -55.42
C THR A 965 53.65 -10.48 -54.68
N ILE A 966 54.71 -10.04 -55.35
CA ILE A 966 55.69 -9.10 -54.82
C ILE A 966 55.55 -7.76 -55.55
N ASN A 967 55.30 -6.69 -54.79
CA ASN A 967 55.18 -5.33 -55.31
C ASN A 967 56.42 -4.48 -54.94
N GLY A 968 56.70 -3.42 -55.70
CA GLY A 968 57.72 -2.41 -55.43
C GLY A 968 59.17 -2.92 -55.49
N ALA A 969 59.39 -4.05 -56.17
CA ALA A 969 60.64 -4.80 -56.16
C ALA A 969 61.26 -5.01 -57.56
N ALA A 970 60.98 -4.12 -58.53
CA ALA A 970 61.65 -4.21 -59.82
C ALA A 970 63.17 -4.19 -59.65
N ASN A 971 63.84 -5.05 -60.41
CA ASN A 971 65.28 -5.27 -60.41
C ASN A 971 65.86 -5.77 -59.07
N LYS A 972 65.01 -6.16 -58.10
CA LYS A 972 65.45 -6.81 -56.85
C LYS A 972 65.41 -8.33 -56.99
N THR A 973 66.38 -9.01 -56.37
CA THR A 973 66.38 -10.47 -56.25
C THR A 973 65.34 -10.91 -55.22
N VAL A 974 64.50 -11.89 -55.59
CA VAL A 974 63.53 -12.52 -54.68
C VAL A 974 63.79 -14.00 -54.57
N VAL A 975 63.92 -14.47 -53.33
CA VAL A 975 64.08 -15.88 -52.97
C VAL A 975 62.88 -16.32 -52.13
N ILE A 976 62.13 -17.30 -52.60
CA ILE A 976 61.04 -17.93 -51.86
C ILE A 976 61.50 -19.31 -51.38
N THR A 977 61.37 -19.60 -50.09
CA THR A 977 61.67 -20.91 -49.50
C THR A 977 60.47 -21.49 -48.75
N ASN A 978 60.39 -22.82 -48.64
CA ASN A 978 59.42 -23.46 -47.74
C ASN A 978 59.89 -23.42 -46.27
N VAL A 979 59.07 -23.89 -45.34
CA VAL A 979 59.42 -23.98 -43.90
C VAL A 979 60.67 -24.82 -43.59
N LEU A 980 61.12 -25.67 -44.51
CA LEU A 980 62.34 -26.47 -44.40
C LEU A 980 63.58 -25.78 -45.02
N GLY A 981 63.43 -24.54 -45.50
CA GLY A 981 64.50 -23.76 -46.12
C GLY A 981 64.83 -24.14 -47.56
N GLN A 982 64.01 -24.98 -48.21
CA GLN A 982 64.21 -25.34 -49.62
C GLN A 982 63.70 -24.23 -50.53
N THR A 983 64.52 -23.79 -51.49
CA THR A 983 64.16 -22.76 -52.47
C THR A 983 63.06 -23.27 -53.43
N ILE A 984 61.93 -22.57 -53.42
CA ILE A 984 60.80 -22.75 -54.32
C ILE A 984 60.99 -21.89 -55.57
N ALA A 985 61.45 -20.65 -55.40
CA ALA A 985 61.75 -19.71 -56.48
C ALA A 985 62.95 -18.83 -56.12
N ASN A 986 63.78 -18.49 -57.11
CA ASN A 986 64.86 -17.52 -56.98
C ASN A 986 64.99 -16.78 -58.31
N THR A 987 64.55 -15.53 -58.35
CA THR A 987 64.50 -14.76 -59.59
C THR A 987 64.70 -13.28 -59.30
N VAL A 988 65.26 -12.56 -60.28
CA VAL A 988 65.23 -11.09 -60.30
C VAL A 988 63.92 -10.66 -60.95
N LEU A 989 63.20 -9.75 -60.31
CA LEU A 989 61.92 -9.27 -60.84
C LEU A 989 62.16 -8.21 -61.92
N SER A 990 61.50 -8.34 -63.07
CA SER A 990 61.56 -7.35 -64.15
C SER A 990 60.52 -6.24 -64.03
N SER A 991 59.62 -6.33 -63.04
CA SER A 991 58.47 -5.46 -62.85
C SER A 991 58.27 -5.15 -61.36
N ASP A 992 57.73 -3.97 -61.05
CA ASP A 992 57.32 -3.56 -59.70
C ASP A 992 56.03 -4.25 -59.24
N ASN A 993 55.44 -5.10 -60.07
CA ASN A 993 54.38 -6.02 -59.71
C ASN A 993 54.68 -7.36 -60.40
N ALA A 994 55.04 -8.37 -59.62
CA ALA A 994 55.37 -9.69 -60.11
C ALA A 994 54.69 -10.79 -59.28
N GLU A 995 54.02 -11.71 -59.97
CA GLU A 995 53.44 -12.91 -59.37
C GLU A 995 54.35 -14.11 -59.58
N ILE A 996 54.61 -14.84 -58.50
CA ILE A 996 55.39 -16.08 -58.51
C ILE A 996 54.47 -17.21 -58.05
N ALA A 997 54.36 -18.27 -58.85
CA ALA A 997 53.60 -19.46 -58.47
C ALA A 997 54.30 -20.21 -57.32
N VAL A 998 53.53 -20.54 -56.28
CA VAL A 998 54.05 -21.17 -55.05
C VAL A 998 53.02 -22.19 -54.54
N PRO A 999 53.43 -23.40 -54.12
CA PRO A 999 52.49 -24.36 -53.53
C PRO A 999 51.83 -23.84 -52.25
N ALA A 1000 50.61 -24.31 -51.97
CA ALA A 1000 49.89 -23.99 -50.73
C ALA A 1000 50.72 -24.39 -49.49
N GLY A 1001 50.72 -23.51 -48.48
CA GLY A 1001 51.52 -23.68 -47.26
C GLY A 1001 52.29 -22.42 -46.85
N VAL A 1002 53.09 -22.55 -45.79
CA VAL A 1002 53.91 -21.44 -45.27
C VAL A 1002 55.21 -21.35 -46.06
N VAL A 1003 55.49 -20.16 -46.58
CA VAL A 1003 56.72 -19.83 -47.30
C VAL A 1003 57.38 -18.60 -46.73
N VAL A 1004 58.69 -18.49 -46.91
CA VAL A 1004 59.49 -17.33 -46.53
C VAL A 1004 59.97 -16.65 -47.81
N VAL A 1005 59.66 -15.38 -47.95
CA VAL A 1005 59.96 -14.57 -49.12
C VAL A 1005 61.00 -13.53 -48.72
N ALA A 1006 62.22 -13.68 -49.22
CA ALA A 1006 63.30 -12.73 -49.03
C ALA A 1006 63.43 -11.87 -50.29
N VAL A 1007 63.23 -10.56 -50.15
CA VAL A 1007 63.46 -9.58 -51.21
C VAL A 1007 64.74 -8.81 -50.90
N GLU A 1008 65.59 -8.60 -51.91
CA GLU A 1008 66.86 -7.90 -51.77
C GLU A 1008 66.72 -6.52 -51.12
N GLY A 1009 67.43 -6.32 -50.01
CA GLY A 1009 67.38 -5.08 -49.23
C GLY A 1009 66.20 -4.95 -48.27
N GLU A 1010 65.34 -5.97 -48.15
CA GLU A 1010 64.17 -6.00 -47.24
C GLU A 1010 64.27 -7.14 -46.23
N ALA A 1011 63.53 -7.05 -45.13
CA ALA A 1011 63.38 -8.15 -44.20
C ALA A 1011 62.59 -9.31 -44.86
N ALA A 1012 62.97 -10.56 -44.58
CA ALA A 1012 62.26 -11.72 -45.10
C ALA A 1012 60.85 -11.82 -44.49
N VAL A 1013 59.84 -11.97 -45.34
CA VAL A 1013 58.43 -12.01 -44.96
C VAL A 1013 57.93 -13.45 -44.95
N LYS A 1014 57.24 -13.86 -43.87
CA LYS A 1014 56.52 -15.13 -43.85
C LYS A 1014 55.14 -14.93 -44.49
N ALA A 1015 54.84 -15.74 -45.49
CA ALA A 1015 53.60 -15.69 -46.26
C ALA A 1015 52.90 -17.06 -46.19
N ILE A 1016 51.57 -17.07 -46.09
CA ILE A 1016 50.76 -18.29 -46.08
C ILE A 1016 49.99 -18.35 -47.40
N VAL A 1017 50.45 -19.20 -48.31
CA VAL A 1017 49.81 -19.40 -49.62
C VAL A 1017 48.63 -20.35 -49.44
N LYS A 1018 47.46 -19.92 -49.93
CA LYS A 1018 46.22 -20.71 -49.84
C LYS A 1018 46.16 -21.80 -50.90
#